data_AF-A0A143PL58-F1
#
_entry.id   AF-A0A143PL58-F1
#
_cell.length_a   1.000
_cell.length_b   1.000
_cell.length_c   1.000
_cell.angle_alpha   90.00
_cell.angle_beta   90.00
_cell.angle_gamma   90.00
#
_symmetry.space_group_name_H-M   'P 1'
#
loop_
_entity.id
_entity.type
_entity.pdbx_description
1 polymer ?
#
loop_
_entity_poly.entity_id
_entity_poly.type
_entity_poly.pdbx_seq_one_letter_code
_entity_poly.pdbx_strand_id
1 'polypeptide(L)'
;MSPVVLMLRMLMMTPRCLRSDAIGCLGRSGARRLSATVRSTTSGVASTTVVHPRCLVGGTLILASLCLIPVHAQVGPQTLELAQTERLAGLARLWGAVKFFHPFLAYRDIDWDGALLKAIPGVKAARTPTEYRTAIDGMLAALGDPLTTAEATSTDDRPAPASPAEPVYFRLVDGHVVVHPGSWAQAMARGISPASAGQPQMMAEIAGAKGIVLDCRGDDSPPESMQWFYFNNFLNGLLPAILQGPVSLGSDRYRLHNGYAPQQGTSSGGYTSALLTETPDVILGQAKERKPVAVLIDGRTPELSAILSGVQAAGGAIVRVGSAGGSGGARTLQLPLPDGVVATVRLSEPVHPAGDPTLQPDVVLSNEAGAGEAGIRSAIDALNRPARERRAAALAPVLLGPKDNPYPAMPFPTEEYRLLALFRYWNVINYFFPYKHLIDKPWNTVLTEFIPRFVANTSELDYQMTIAEMVTRMQDSHGSARNLQALNDHLGAFAPAVRLVSAGGELTVAEVTDAEPTNAGGVARGDVIVSIDGQPVAERLAQLSKYRALSTPQSAYAYVYPAMLRGTKDTQVTVQARGIDGRVRDVMLSRTIPLASVSGMLPRKTPIYEVLPNGYGYIDLARLPNAEAHKALDAVLKTPAIVFDMRGYPNGTAWPLAPRLSSRTNVTAALFRRPLQSALNLDSSDLGSGAPDYAFAQKLPPAAGAIYQGKVVMLINEFAISQSEHTCLFFESATDVTFVGSPTNGANGDVTTLVLPGGIYVGFTGHDVRHADGRQLQRVGIQPHIKADPTPKGISEGRDDVLEAAIKHLDGVLRK
;
A
#
# COMPACT_ATOMS: atom_id res chain seq x y z
N MET A 1 24.57 11.68 14.01
CA MET A 1 24.80 10.28 13.62
C MET A 1 24.04 10.02 12.34
N SER A 2 24.72 9.68 11.24
CA SER A 2 24.12 9.61 9.89
C SER A 2 23.22 8.38 9.73
N PRO A 3 22.04 8.47 9.08
CA PRO A 3 21.11 7.36 8.83
C PRO A 3 21.75 6.14 8.14
N VAL A 4 22.86 6.36 7.43
CA VAL A 4 23.63 5.33 6.70
C VAL A 4 24.19 4.24 7.65
N VAL A 5 24.55 4.58 8.88
CA VAL A 5 25.18 3.61 9.82
C VAL A 5 24.15 2.68 10.46
N LEU A 6 22.90 3.13 10.62
CA LEU A 6 21.81 2.30 11.16
C LEU A 6 21.34 1.27 10.12
N MET A 7 21.33 1.66 8.84
CA MET A 7 20.96 0.80 7.71
C MET A 7 21.94 -0.38 7.55
N LEU A 8 23.25 -0.14 7.69
CA LEU A 8 24.27 -1.21 7.66
C LEU A 8 24.14 -2.22 8.83
N ARG A 9 23.69 -1.78 10.01
CA ARG A 9 23.47 -2.69 11.16
C ARG A 9 22.18 -3.51 11.03
N MET A 10 21.12 -2.99 10.41
CA MET A 10 19.88 -3.74 10.19
C MET A 10 20.00 -4.78 9.06
N LEU A 11 20.82 -4.51 8.03
CA LEU A 11 21.10 -5.47 6.94
C LEU A 11 21.92 -6.70 7.39
N MET A 12 22.57 -6.65 8.57
CA MET A 12 23.36 -7.76 9.11
C MET A 12 22.58 -8.67 10.09
N MET A 13 21.32 -8.36 10.41
CA MET A 13 20.49 -9.21 11.26
C MET A 13 19.70 -10.21 10.41
N THR A 14 20.17 -11.45 10.41
CA THR A 14 19.47 -12.60 9.83
C THR A 14 18.17 -12.89 10.59
N PRO A 15 17.03 -13.11 9.92
CA PRO A 15 15.91 -13.75 10.57
C PRO A 15 16.24 -15.25 10.68
N ARG A 16 16.46 -15.73 11.90
CA ARG A 16 16.47 -17.17 12.17
C ARG A 16 15.11 -17.73 11.77
N CYS A 17 15.08 -18.56 10.71
CA CYS A 17 13.99 -19.48 10.46
C CYS A 17 13.79 -20.37 11.70
N LEU A 18 12.70 -20.15 12.43
CA LEU A 18 12.22 -21.10 13.44
C LEU A 18 11.69 -22.33 12.71
N ARG A 19 12.52 -23.37 12.60
CA ARG A 19 12.06 -24.74 12.38
C ARG A 19 11.37 -25.20 13.66
N SER A 20 10.09 -25.52 13.58
CA SER A 20 9.37 -26.25 14.61
C SER A 20 9.57 -27.75 14.38
N ASP A 21 10.57 -28.32 15.03
CA ASP A 21 10.67 -29.78 15.19
C ASP A 21 10.25 -30.13 16.63
N ALA A 22 9.15 -30.86 16.75
CA ALA A 22 8.63 -31.39 18.00
C ALA A 22 8.53 -32.92 17.92
N ILE A 23 9.50 -33.62 18.53
CA ILE A 23 9.47 -34.99 19.05
C ILE A 23 10.58 -35.00 20.11
N GLY A 24 10.47 -35.31 21.40
CA GLY A 24 9.53 -36.10 22.19
C GLY A 24 10.39 -37.04 23.05
N CYS A 25 10.43 -36.85 24.39
CA CYS A 25 10.44 -37.93 25.41
C CYS A 25 10.82 -37.48 26.84
N LEU A 26 9.99 -37.96 27.78
CA LEU A 26 10.26 -38.41 29.16
C LEU A 26 10.52 -37.37 30.27
N GLY A 27 9.65 -37.38 31.30
CA GLY A 27 10.04 -36.90 32.62
C GLY A 27 8.99 -36.50 33.65
N ARG A 28 8.05 -37.41 33.99
CA ARG A 28 7.40 -37.59 35.32
C ARG A 28 6.88 -36.40 36.17
N SER A 29 5.64 -36.63 36.61
CA SER A 29 5.08 -36.47 37.98
C SER A 29 4.38 -35.16 38.36
N GLY A 30 3.19 -35.32 38.95
CA GLY A 30 2.50 -34.25 39.68
C GLY A 30 0.98 -34.25 39.53
N ALA A 31 0.31 -35.19 40.21
CA ALA A 31 -1.13 -35.35 40.23
C ALA A 31 -1.91 -34.13 40.76
N ARG A 32 -3.13 -33.90 40.25
CA ARG A 32 -4.34 -33.73 41.08
C ARG A 32 -5.62 -33.87 40.23
N ARG A 33 -6.48 -34.76 40.71
CA ARG A 33 -7.84 -35.04 40.25
C ARG A 33 -8.77 -33.87 40.58
N LEU A 34 -9.83 -33.69 39.78
CA LEU A 34 -11.22 -33.80 40.25
C LEU A 34 -12.17 -33.89 39.04
N SER A 35 -12.98 -34.94 39.08
CA SER A 35 -14.00 -35.33 38.12
C SER A 35 -15.34 -34.68 38.42
N ALA A 36 -16.14 -34.38 37.39
CA ALA A 36 -17.56 -34.69 37.42
C ALA A 36 -18.09 -34.81 35.99
N THR A 37 -18.59 -36.00 35.66
CA THR A 37 -19.34 -36.34 34.45
C THR A 37 -20.71 -36.79 34.92
N VAL A 38 -21.80 -36.34 34.28
CA VAL A 38 -23.06 -37.07 34.30
C VAL A 38 -23.61 -37.18 32.88
N ARG A 39 -24.02 -38.40 32.57
CA ARG A 39 -24.42 -38.98 31.28
C ARG A 39 -25.89 -38.74 30.93
N SER A 40 -26.13 -39.08 29.67
CA SER A 40 -27.34 -39.18 28.88
C SER A 40 -28.29 -40.35 29.24
N THR A 41 -29.47 -40.28 28.58
CA THR A 41 -30.26 -41.36 27.91
C THR A 41 -31.22 -42.30 28.68
N THR A 42 -32.52 -42.11 28.40
CA THR A 42 -33.56 -43.04 27.85
C THR A 42 -33.92 -44.37 28.51
N SER A 43 -35.24 -44.66 28.63
CA SER A 43 -35.99 -45.67 27.82
C SER A 43 -37.41 -45.93 28.39
N GLY A 44 -38.43 -46.03 27.52
CA GLY A 44 -39.28 -47.23 27.34
C GLY A 44 -40.77 -46.88 27.61
N VAL A 45 -41.84 -47.47 27.08
CA VAL A 45 -42.17 -48.73 26.37
C VAL A 45 -43.58 -48.56 25.74
N ALA A 46 -43.77 -48.77 24.43
CA ALA A 46 -44.55 -49.78 23.68
C ALA A 46 -46.04 -50.09 24.01
N SER A 47 -46.89 -50.14 22.96
CA SER A 47 -47.87 -51.22 22.58
C SER A 47 -49.00 -50.67 21.66
N THR A 48 -48.99 -50.91 20.34
CA THR A 48 -49.76 -51.90 19.52
C THR A 48 -51.30 -51.81 19.58
N THR A 49 -51.98 -51.69 18.42
CA THR A 49 -52.96 -52.66 17.83
C THR A 49 -53.42 -52.19 16.41
N VAL A 50 -53.82 -53.15 15.56
CA VAL A 50 -54.00 -53.14 14.10
C VAL A 50 -55.51 -53.17 13.70
N VAL A 51 -55.83 -52.77 12.44
CA VAL A 51 -56.80 -53.36 11.46
C VAL A 51 -57.76 -52.33 10.78
N HIS A 52 -57.78 -52.41 9.44
CA HIS A 52 -58.57 -51.75 8.35
C HIS A 52 -60.12 -52.03 8.34
N PRO A 53 -60.92 -51.71 7.29
CA PRO A 53 -61.22 -50.44 6.60
C PRO A 53 -62.76 -50.24 6.33
N ARG A 54 -63.20 -49.05 5.85
CA ARG A 54 -64.23 -48.79 4.79
C ARG A 54 -65.07 -47.51 5.01
N CYS A 55 -65.41 -46.94 3.85
CA CYS A 55 -66.14 -45.70 3.56
C CYS A 55 -67.51 -45.52 4.24
N LEU A 56 -67.86 -44.26 4.52
CA LEU A 56 -69.19 -43.72 4.24
C LEU A 56 -69.18 -42.17 4.20
N VAL A 57 -70.06 -41.66 3.35
CA VAL A 57 -70.29 -40.27 2.94
C VAL A 57 -70.97 -39.47 4.05
N GLY A 58 -70.64 -38.17 4.17
CA GLY A 58 -71.41 -37.22 4.97
C GLY A 58 -70.69 -35.88 5.11
N GLY A 59 -71.07 -34.90 4.29
CA GLY A 59 -70.55 -33.54 4.38
C GLY A 59 -71.19 -32.76 5.53
N THR A 60 -70.40 -31.97 6.25
CA THR A 60 -70.84 -30.72 6.88
C THR A 60 -69.64 -29.82 7.15
N LEU A 61 -69.79 -28.53 6.85
CA LEU A 61 -68.80 -27.45 6.95
C LEU A 61 -68.18 -27.31 8.36
N ILE A 62 -66.85 -27.16 8.42
CA ILE A 62 -66.15 -26.52 9.55
C ILE A 62 -64.98 -25.67 9.01
N LEU A 63 -64.92 -24.41 9.44
CA LEU A 63 -63.85 -23.44 9.21
C LEU A 63 -62.48 -24.02 9.60
N ALA A 64 -61.50 -23.93 8.69
CA ALA A 64 -60.10 -24.23 8.99
C ALA A 64 -59.21 -23.00 8.72
N SER A 65 -58.57 -22.56 9.80
CA SER A 65 -57.48 -21.59 9.84
C SER A 65 -56.39 -21.92 8.82
N LEU A 66 -56.00 -20.93 8.00
CA LEU A 66 -54.79 -21.01 7.18
C LEU A 66 -53.54 -21.00 8.08
N CYS A 67 -52.93 -22.17 8.27
CA CYS A 67 -51.52 -22.27 8.63
C CYS A 67 -50.69 -21.83 7.42
N LEU A 68 -50.18 -20.59 7.48
CA LEU A 68 -49.09 -20.14 6.62
C LEU A 68 -47.82 -20.91 7.00
N ILE A 69 -47.43 -21.88 6.17
CA ILE A 69 -46.08 -22.44 6.18
C ILE A 69 -45.18 -21.34 5.60
N PRO A 70 -44.14 -20.87 6.31
CA PRO A 70 -43.17 -19.97 5.72
C PRO A 70 -42.37 -20.76 4.69
N VAL A 71 -42.62 -20.47 3.41
CA VAL A 71 -41.72 -20.80 2.31
C VAL A 71 -40.38 -20.18 2.66
N HIS A 72 -39.43 -21.02 3.05
CA HIS A 72 -38.05 -20.61 3.14
C HIS A 72 -37.61 -20.28 1.72
N ALA A 73 -37.56 -18.99 1.40
CA ALA A 73 -36.94 -18.52 0.18
C ALA A 73 -35.49 -19.04 0.17
N GLN A 74 -35.19 -19.95 -0.75
CA GLN A 74 -33.80 -20.24 -1.11
C GLN A 74 -33.19 -18.92 -1.57
N VAL A 75 -32.33 -18.33 -0.74
CA VAL A 75 -31.53 -17.17 -1.09
C VAL A 75 -30.50 -17.66 -2.12
N GLY A 76 -30.80 -17.49 -3.40
CA GLY A 76 -29.80 -17.59 -4.46
C GLY A 76 -28.70 -16.54 -4.23
N PRO A 77 -27.52 -16.69 -4.88
CA PRO A 77 -26.43 -15.74 -4.72
C PRO A 77 -26.92 -14.32 -5.05
N GLN A 78 -26.84 -13.41 -4.08
CA GLN A 78 -27.22 -12.02 -4.27
C GLN A 78 -26.25 -11.38 -5.27
N THR A 79 -26.76 -11.07 -6.47
CA THR A 79 -26.01 -10.27 -7.44
C THR A 79 -26.24 -8.81 -7.10
N LEU A 80 -25.17 -8.08 -6.78
CA LEU A 80 -25.26 -6.64 -6.54
C LEU A 80 -25.59 -5.90 -7.83
N GLU A 81 -26.44 -4.88 -7.74
CA GLU A 81 -26.64 -3.91 -8.81
C GLU A 81 -25.37 -3.06 -8.97
N LEU A 82 -25.09 -2.60 -10.20
CA LEU A 82 -23.91 -1.78 -10.50
C LEU A 82 -23.79 -0.56 -9.56
N ALA A 83 -24.90 0.13 -9.29
CA ALA A 83 -24.93 1.28 -8.38
C ALA A 83 -24.52 0.92 -6.94
N GLN A 84 -24.91 -0.25 -6.43
CA GLN A 84 -24.50 -0.71 -5.10
C GLN A 84 -23.00 -0.99 -5.05
N THR A 85 -22.47 -1.61 -6.10
CA THR A 85 -21.03 -1.86 -6.25
C THR A 85 -20.24 -0.55 -6.32
N GLU A 86 -20.71 0.43 -7.08
CA GLU A 86 -20.08 1.74 -7.19
C GLU A 86 -20.08 2.48 -5.85
N ARG A 87 -21.22 2.51 -5.14
CA ARG A 87 -21.33 3.10 -3.79
C ARG A 87 -20.35 2.46 -2.79
N LEU A 88 -20.24 1.14 -2.79
CA LEU A 88 -19.26 0.43 -1.96
C LEU A 88 -17.81 0.75 -2.37
N ALA A 89 -17.51 0.91 -3.67
CA ALA A 89 -16.21 1.35 -4.13
C ALA A 89 -15.89 2.80 -3.70
N GLY A 90 -16.90 3.68 -3.71
CA GLY A 90 -16.83 5.03 -3.15
C GLY A 90 -16.48 5.00 -1.65
N LEU A 91 -17.20 4.18 -0.87
CA LEU A 91 -16.94 3.97 0.55
C LEU A 91 -15.51 3.46 0.80
N ALA A 92 -15.02 2.51 0.01
CA ALA A 92 -13.67 1.96 0.11
C ALA A 92 -12.59 3.03 -0.05
N ARG A 93 -12.74 3.91 -1.04
CA ARG A 93 -11.81 5.03 -1.30
C ARG A 93 -11.83 6.04 -0.17
N LEU A 94 -13.02 6.43 0.30
CA LEU A 94 -13.16 7.36 1.43
C LEU A 94 -12.53 6.80 2.70
N TRP A 95 -12.81 5.54 3.02
CA TRP A 95 -12.24 4.88 4.19
C TRP A 95 -10.72 4.87 4.15
N GLY A 96 -10.11 4.61 2.98
CA GLY A 96 -8.66 4.62 2.81
C GLY A 96 -8.04 6.00 2.94
N ALA A 97 -8.64 7.02 2.30
CA ALA A 97 -8.21 8.40 2.41
C ALA A 97 -8.17 8.85 3.88
N VAL A 98 -9.22 8.56 4.64
CA VAL A 98 -9.25 8.85 6.09
C VAL A 98 -8.23 8.00 6.85
N LYS A 99 -8.16 6.69 6.58
CA LYS A 99 -7.28 5.74 7.29
C LYS A 99 -5.82 6.19 7.26
N PHE A 100 -5.34 6.63 6.10
CA PHE A 100 -3.95 6.97 5.91
C PHE A 100 -3.66 8.46 6.15
N PHE A 101 -4.60 9.37 5.91
CA PHE A 101 -4.25 10.79 5.87
C PHE A 101 -4.94 11.67 6.88
N HIS A 102 -6.04 11.20 7.49
CA HIS A 102 -6.69 11.98 8.53
C HIS A 102 -5.80 12.05 9.79
N PRO A 103 -5.47 13.26 10.30
CA PRO A 103 -4.49 13.43 11.37
C PRO A 103 -4.90 12.78 12.70
N PHE A 104 -6.20 12.72 13.01
CA PHE A 104 -6.68 12.13 14.26
C PHE A 104 -6.32 10.65 14.40
N LEU A 105 -6.19 9.90 13.31
CA LEU A 105 -5.82 8.48 13.38
C LEU A 105 -4.34 8.24 13.69
N ALA A 106 -3.51 9.29 13.78
CA ALA A 106 -2.13 9.18 14.21
C ALA A 106 -1.96 9.19 15.74
N TYR A 107 -2.97 9.66 16.49
CA TYR A 107 -2.82 9.88 17.93
C TYR A 107 -4.11 9.68 18.77
N ARG A 108 -5.28 9.51 18.15
CA ARG A 108 -6.52 9.16 18.86
C ARG A 108 -6.82 7.68 18.69
N ASP A 109 -7.39 7.07 19.73
CA ASP A 109 -7.88 5.70 19.69
C ASP A 109 -9.28 5.69 19.06
N ILE A 110 -9.34 5.47 17.74
CA ILE A 110 -10.57 5.45 16.96
C ILE A 110 -10.63 4.10 16.24
N ASP A 111 -11.69 3.32 16.52
CA ASP A 111 -11.96 2.07 15.82
C ASP A 111 -12.50 2.34 14.40
N TRP A 112 -11.58 2.68 13.51
CA TRP A 112 -11.88 3.07 12.13
C TRP A 112 -12.37 1.89 11.27
N ASP A 113 -11.93 0.67 11.59
CA ASP A 113 -12.44 -0.54 10.95
C ASP A 113 -13.89 -0.80 11.41
N GLY A 114 -14.18 -0.66 12.72
CA GLY A 114 -15.52 -0.74 13.27
C GLY A 114 -16.51 0.27 12.68
N ALA A 115 -16.06 1.49 12.40
CA ALA A 115 -16.87 2.51 11.73
C ALA A 115 -17.27 2.09 10.30
N LEU A 116 -16.33 1.53 9.53
CA LEU A 116 -16.60 1.00 8.19
C LEU A 116 -17.58 -0.16 8.22
N LEU A 117 -17.37 -1.12 9.12
CA LEU A 117 -18.21 -2.31 9.24
C LEU A 117 -19.68 -1.95 9.50
N LYS A 118 -19.93 -0.90 10.31
CA LYS A 118 -21.28 -0.38 10.56
C LYS A 118 -21.90 0.34 9.35
N ALA A 119 -21.08 0.94 8.50
CA ALA A 119 -21.55 1.71 7.34
C ALA A 119 -21.91 0.84 6.13
N ILE A 120 -21.21 -0.28 5.94
CA ILE A 120 -21.41 -1.19 4.79
C ILE A 120 -22.88 -1.58 4.56
N PRO A 121 -23.66 -2.03 5.57
CA PRO A 121 -25.07 -2.39 5.36
C PRO A 121 -25.92 -1.21 4.86
N GLY A 122 -25.71 -0.01 5.41
CA GLY A 122 -26.43 1.20 5.01
C GLY A 122 -26.11 1.61 3.57
N VAL A 123 -24.83 1.54 3.18
CA VAL A 123 -24.38 1.85 1.81
C VAL A 123 -24.95 0.84 0.80
N LYS A 124 -25.01 -0.46 1.15
CA LYS A 124 -25.64 -1.48 0.30
C LYS A 124 -27.14 -1.29 0.14
N ALA A 125 -27.82 -0.89 1.21
CA ALA A 125 -29.27 -0.71 1.22
C ALA A 125 -29.71 0.60 0.55
N ALA A 126 -28.83 1.61 0.50
CA ALA A 126 -29.10 2.91 -0.09
C ALA A 126 -29.60 2.78 -1.54
N ARG A 127 -30.69 3.47 -1.84
CA ARG A 127 -31.32 3.61 -3.16
C ARG A 127 -31.22 5.04 -3.69
N THR A 128 -30.99 6.01 -2.81
CA THR A 128 -30.91 7.43 -3.15
C THR A 128 -29.55 8.04 -2.75
N PRO A 129 -29.14 9.17 -3.37
CA PRO A 129 -27.96 9.91 -2.95
C PRO A 129 -28.01 10.32 -1.46
N THR A 130 -29.20 10.66 -0.96
CA THR A 130 -29.41 11.05 0.44
C THR A 130 -29.16 9.89 1.41
N GLU A 131 -29.69 8.70 1.13
CA GLU A 131 -29.45 7.51 1.94
C GLU A 131 -27.98 7.09 1.91
N TYR A 132 -27.33 7.18 0.73
CA TYR A 132 -25.91 6.90 0.59
C TYR A 132 -25.06 7.87 1.42
N ARG A 133 -25.33 9.17 1.32
CA ARG A 133 -24.71 10.21 2.15
C ARG A 133 -24.92 9.95 3.65
N THR A 134 -26.15 9.61 4.08
CA THR A 134 -26.44 9.32 5.49
C THR A 134 -25.64 8.12 6.02
N ALA A 135 -25.46 7.07 5.21
CA ALA A 135 -24.62 5.94 5.60
C ALA A 135 -23.13 6.34 5.73
N ILE A 136 -22.64 7.21 4.84
CA ILE A 136 -21.30 7.79 4.92
C ILE A 136 -21.14 8.65 6.17
N ASP A 137 -22.08 9.55 6.46
CA ASP A 137 -22.07 10.41 7.65
C ASP A 137 -21.97 9.58 8.93
N GLY A 138 -22.67 8.44 8.99
CA GLY A 138 -22.57 7.49 10.10
C GLY A 138 -21.16 6.95 10.33
N MET A 139 -20.38 6.72 9.25
CA MET A 139 -18.98 6.34 9.35
C MET A 139 -18.11 7.52 9.82
N LEU A 140 -18.27 8.69 9.20
CA LEU A 140 -17.45 9.88 9.50
C LEU A 140 -17.68 10.42 10.91
N ALA A 141 -18.88 10.25 11.47
CA ALA A 141 -19.19 10.61 12.85
C ALA A 141 -18.27 9.95 13.89
N ALA A 142 -17.70 8.76 13.59
CA ALA A 142 -16.74 8.09 14.48
C ALA A 142 -15.45 8.89 14.68
N LEU A 143 -15.11 9.82 13.78
CA LEU A 143 -13.95 10.70 13.92
C LEU A 143 -14.15 11.77 15.00
N GLY A 144 -15.41 12.15 15.26
CA GLY A 144 -15.72 13.34 16.05
C GLY A 144 -15.10 14.62 15.45
N ASP A 145 -14.94 14.68 14.13
CA ASP A 145 -14.37 15.82 13.41
C ASP A 145 -15.47 16.57 12.65
N PRO A 146 -15.79 17.83 13.03
CA PRO A 146 -16.81 18.60 12.33
C PRO A 146 -16.39 19.06 10.93
N LEU A 147 -15.11 18.94 10.55
CA LEU A 147 -14.62 19.31 9.21
C LEU A 147 -14.62 18.15 8.21
N THR A 148 -14.80 16.93 8.70
CA THR A 148 -14.83 15.75 7.84
C THR A 148 -16.29 15.32 7.66
N THR A 149 -16.88 15.74 6.54
CA THR A 149 -18.33 15.67 6.27
C THR A 149 -18.62 15.13 4.87
N ALA A 150 -19.87 14.75 4.59
CA ALA A 150 -20.33 14.45 3.25
C ALA A 150 -21.57 15.26 2.87
N GLU A 151 -21.56 15.79 1.65
CA GLU A 151 -22.65 16.59 1.10
C GLU A 151 -23.09 15.98 -0.24
N ALA A 152 -24.39 16.01 -0.53
CA ALA A 152 -24.87 15.76 -1.88
C ALA A 152 -24.76 17.07 -2.66
N THR A 153 -24.25 17.05 -3.90
CA THR A 153 -24.19 18.27 -4.71
C THR A 153 -25.59 18.87 -4.85
N SER A 154 -25.83 19.98 -4.17
CA SER A 154 -26.82 20.95 -4.60
C SER A 154 -26.14 21.82 -5.65
N THR A 155 -26.72 21.91 -6.85
CA THR A 155 -26.46 23.03 -7.75
C THR A 155 -26.94 24.29 -7.03
N ASP A 156 -26.05 24.92 -6.28
CA ASP A 156 -26.32 26.19 -5.64
C ASP A 156 -26.18 27.27 -6.70
N ASP A 157 -27.20 27.37 -7.56
CA ASP A 157 -27.46 28.50 -8.45
C ASP A 157 -27.90 29.67 -7.56
N ARG A 158 -26.94 30.29 -6.86
CA ARG A 158 -27.18 31.57 -6.21
C ARG A 158 -26.92 32.70 -7.21
N PRO A 159 -27.91 33.59 -7.44
CA PRO A 159 -27.75 34.69 -8.38
C PRO A 159 -26.65 35.64 -7.91
N ALA A 160 -25.85 36.13 -8.85
CA ALA A 160 -24.91 37.22 -8.60
C ALA A 160 -25.67 38.45 -8.04
N PRO A 161 -25.18 39.10 -6.96
CA PRO A 161 -25.79 40.32 -6.46
C PRO A 161 -25.58 41.47 -7.44
N ALA A 162 -26.53 42.42 -7.42
CA ALA A 162 -26.42 43.68 -8.12
C ALA A 162 -25.23 44.51 -7.63
N SER A 163 -24.54 45.16 -8.57
CA SER A 163 -23.39 46.03 -8.34
C SER A 163 -23.70 47.12 -7.30
N PRO A 164 -22.92 47.27 -6.22
CA PRO A 164 -23.04 48.44 -5.34
C PRO A 164 -22.26 49.64 -5.89
N ALA A 165 -22.52 50.79 -5.25
CA ALA A 165 -21.81 52.06 -5.40
C ALA A 165 -20.27 51.90 -5.29
N GLU A 166 -19.52 52.94 -5.69
CA GLU A 166 -18.05 52.95 -5.72
C GLU A 166 -17.43 52.27 -4.47
N PRO A 167 -16.55 51.26 -4.66
CA PRO A 167 -16.02 50.49 -3.54
C PRO A 167 -15.08 51.35 -2.68
N VAL A 168 -15.35 51.38 -1.38
CA VAL A 168 -14.45 51.98 -0.38
C VAL A 168 -13.36 50.97 -0.02
N TYR A 169 -12.11 51.29 -0.32
CA TYR A 169 -10.96 50.40 -0.05
C TYR A 169 -10.38 50.59 1.36
N PHE A 170 -10.44 51.80 1.87
CA PHE A 170 -10.06 52.15 3.24
C PHE A 170 -10.83 53.40 3.68
N ARG A 171 -10.92 53.61 5.00
CA ARG A 171 -11.50 54.82 5.60
C ARG A 171 -10.99 55.05 7.02
N LEU A 172 -11.21 56.26 7.53
CA LEU A 172 -10.88 56.63 8.91
C LEU A 172 -12.10 56.51 9.82
N VAL A 173 -11.91 55.89 10.99
CA VAL A 173 -12.91 55.79 12.07
C VAL A 173 -12.22 56.07 13.40
N ASP A 174 -12.57 57.18 14.05
CA ASP A 174 -12.03 57.61 15.36
C ASP A 174 -10.49 57.66 15.46
N GLY A 175 -9.82 57.96 14.33
CA GLY A 175 -8.36 58.00 14.21
C GLY A 175 -7.71 56.63 13.93
N HIS A 176 -8.50 55.60 13.65
CA HIS A 176 -8.08 54.29 13.18
C HIS A 176 -8.30 54.18 11.67
N VAL A 177 -7.43 53.44 10.98
CA VAL A 177 -7.62 53.13 9.56
C VAL A 177 -8.29 51.76 9.44
N VAL A 178 -9.45 51.71 8.79
CA VAL A 178 -10.15 50.47 8.44
C VAL A 178 -9.86 50.19 6.97
N VAL A 179 -9.23 49.07 6.67
CA VAL A 179 -8.89 48.60 5.32
C VAL A 179 -9.83 47.46 4.94
N HIS A 180 -10.28 47.42 3.68
CA HIS A 180 -11.13 46.35 3.14
C HIS A 180 -10.37 45.56 2.05
N PRO A 181 -9.56 44.55 2.42
CA PRO A 181 -8.78 43.74 1.49
C PRO A 181 -9.60 43.09 0.36
N GLY A 182 -10.85 42.71 0.63
CA GLY A 182 -11.75 42.12 -0.37
C GLY A 182 -12.05 43.06 -1.53
N SER A 183 -12.45 44.30 -1.20
CA SER A 183 -12.74 45.35 -2.19
C SER A 183 -11.49 45.71 -3.00
N TRP A 184 -10.34 45.74 -2.33
CA TRP A 184 -9.04 45.96 -2.98
C TRP A 184 -8.74 44.88 -4.01
N ALA A 185 -8.87 43.61 -3.62
CA ALA A 185 -8.61 42.47 -4.49
C ALA A 185 -9.52 42.44 -5.73
N GLN A 186 -10.81 42.76 -5.55
CA GLN A 186 -11.76 42.88 -6.66
C GLN A 186 -11.37 44.00 -7.64
N ALA A 187 -10.92 45.15 -7.14
CA ALA A 187 -10.46 46.25 -7.99
C ALA A 187 -9.23 45.85 -8.84
N MET A 188 -8.26 45.19 -8.23
CA MET A 188 -7.07 44.69 -8.95
C MET A 188 -7.44 43.64 -10.00
N ALA A 189 -8.36 42.72 -9.68
CA ALA A 189 -8.87 41.73 -10.62
C ALA A 189 -9.60 42.37 -11.81
N ARG A 190 -10.16 43.58 -11.64
CA ARG A 190 -10.77 44.40 -12.71
C ARG A 190 -9.77 45.30 -13.44
N GLY A 191 -8.47 45.18 -13.15
CA GLY A 191 -7.41 45.96 -13.80
C GLY A 191 -7.26 47.40 -13.28
N ILE A 192 -7.87 47.76 -12.16
CA ILE A 192 -7.68 49.06 -11.51
C ILE A 192 -6.27 49.08 -10.92
N SER A 193 -5.47 50.12 -11.20
CA SER A 193 -4.11 50.22 -10.66
C SER A 193 -4.11 50.54 -9.16
N PRO A 194 -3.10 50.08 -8.38
CA PRO A 194 -2.98 50.44 -6.96
C PRO A 194 -3.01 51.95 -6.70
N ALA A 195 -2.37 52.73 -7.57
CA ALA A 195 -2.38 54.20 -7.47
C ALA A 195 -3.80 54.77 -7.64
N SER A 196 -4.55 54.26 -8.62
CA SER A 196 -5.94 54.65 -8.88
C SER A 196 -6.90 54.23 -7.78
N ALA A 197 -6.59 53.15 -7.05
CA ALA A 197 -7.34 52.72 -5.86
C ALA A 197 -6.91 53.45 -4.57
N GLY A 198 -6.02 54.43 -4.66
CA GLY A 198 -5.62 55.25 -3.51
C GLY A 198 -4.60 54.62 -2.57
N GLN A 199 -3.79 53.65 -3.02
CA GLN A 199 -2.77 53.00 -2.17
C GLN A 199 -1.83 54.00 -1.47
N PRO A 200 -1.28 55.02 -2.17
CA PRO A 200 -0.34 55.95 -1.54
C PRO A 200 -1.00 56.72 -0.38
N GLN A 201 -2.27 57.10 -0.55
CA GLN A 201 -3.04 57.79 0.48
C GLN A 201 -3.35 56.85 1.65
N MET A 202 -3.78 55.61 1.38
CA MET A 202 -4.00 54.60 2.42
C MET A 202 -2.74 54.39 3.26
N MET A 203 -1.58 54.22 2.62
CA MET A 203 -0.30 54.02 3.32
C MET A 203 0.12 55.25 4.13
N ALA A 204 -0.16 56.46 3.65
CA ALA A 204 0.07 57.69 4.41
C ALA A 204 -0.81 57.78 5.66
N GLU A 205 -2.10 57.45 5.55
CA GLU A 205 -3.03 57.43 6.69
C GLU A 205 -2.62 56.35 7.71
N ILE A 206 -2.19 55.18 7.25
CA ILE A 206 -1.67 54.10 8.10
C ILE A 206 -0.49 54.59 8.93
N ALA A 207 0.43 55.38 8.35
CA ALA A 207 1.58 55.93 9.06
C ALA A 207 1.16 56.85 10.23
N GLY A 208 0.03 57.57 10.12
CA GLY A 208 -0.52 58.43 11.18
C GLY A 208 -1.55 57.78 12.12
N ALA A 209 -2.07 56.61 11.78
CA ALA A 209 -3.18 55.98 12.50
C ALA A 209 -2.87 55.57 13.95
N LYS A 210 -3.88 55.64 14.84
CA LYS A 210 -3.83 55.08 16.21
C LYS A 210 -3.78 53.55 16.23
N GLY A 211 -4.33 52.92 15.20
CA GLY A 211 -4.38 51.48 15.00
C GLY A 211 -5.07 51.15 13.68
N ILE A 212 -5.04 49.87 13.30
CA ILE A 212 -5.44 49.40 11.98
C ILE A 212 -6.44 48.26 12.15
N VAL A 213 -7.56 48.33 11.43
CA VAL A 213 -8.53 47.24 11.31
C VAL A 213 -8.49 46.70 9.89
N LEU A 214 -8.21 45.42 9.73
CA LEU A 214 -8.35 44.70 8.47
C LEU A 214 -9.72 44.02 8.47
N ASP A 215 -10.67 44.56 7.70
CA ASP A 215 -11.99 43.97 7.53
C ASP A 215 -11.95 42.92 6.41
N CYS A 216 -11.69 41.67 6.80
CA CYS A 216 -11.55 40.53 5.91
C CYS A 216 -12.87 39.75 5.73
N ARG A 217 -14.01 40.31 6.16
CA ARG A 217 -15.32 39.72 5.89
C ARG A 217 -15.54 39.65 4.37
N GLY A 218 -16.10 38.54 3.89
CA GLY A 218 -16.38 38.38 2.46
C GLY A 218 -17.60 39.19 2.01
N ASP A 219 -17.60 39.66 0.76
CA ASP A 219 -18.81 40.12 0.08
C ASP A 219 -19.69 38.90 -0.29
N ASP A 220 -20.90 39.10 -0.82
CA ASP A 220 -21.87 38.03 -1.10
C ASP A 220 -21.43 37.00 -2.18
N SER A 221 -20.26 37.18 -2.81
CA SER A 221 -19.70 36.25 -3.80
C SER A 221 -18.35 35.68 -3.35
N PRO A 222 -18.11 34.36 -3.44
CA PRO A 222 -16.80 33.80 -3.20
C PRO A 222 -15.79 34.31 -4.25
N PRO A 223 -14.54 34.62 -3.85
CA PRO A 223 -13.56 35.16 -4.78
C PRO A 223 -13.18 34.11 -5.84
N GLU A 224 -13.23 34.50 -7.11
CA GLU A 224 -12.60 33.74 -8.20
C GLU A 224 -11.10 33.55 -7.94
N SER A 225 -10.47 32.56 -8.59
CA SER A 225 -9.03 32.26 -8.43
C SER A 225 -8.12 33.49 -8.57
N MET A 226 -8.49 34.41 -9.47
CA MET A 226 -7.77 35.66 -9.69
C MET A 226 -7.95 36.67 -8.53
N GLN A 227 -9.17 36.80 -8.00
CA GLN A 227 -9.43 37.66 -6.84
C GLN A 227 -8.69 37.14 -5.59
N TRP A 228 -8.62 35.82 -5.42
CA TRP A 228 -7.85 35.20 -4.33
C TRP A 228 -6.35 35.54 -4.41
N PHE A 229 -5.77 35.48 -5.60
CA PHE A 229 -4.38 35.86 -5.82
C PHE A 229 -4.11 37.31 -5.36
N TYR A 230 -4.95 38.26 -5.77
CA TYR A 230 -4.78 39.66 -5.40
C TYR A 230 -5.04 39.93 -3.91
N PHE A 231 -5.97 39.20 -3.30
CA PHE A 231 -6.24 39.28 -1.86
C PHE A 231 -5.00 38.87 -1.05
N ASN A 232 -4.42 37.71 -1.37
CA ASN A 232 -3.24 37.21 -0.68
C ASN A 232 -2.02 38.10 -0.96
N ASN A 233 -1.85 38.58 -2.20
CA ASN A 233 -0.78 39.51 -2.57
C ASN A 233 -0.88 40.83 -1.77
N PHE A 234 -2.09 41.37 -1.63
CA PHE A 234 -2.32 42.58 -0.86
C PHE A 234 -1.92 42.42 0.61
N LEU A 235 -2.36 41.35 1.27
CA LEU A 235 -1.97 41.09 2.67
C LEU A 235 -0.45 40.88 2.80
N ASN A 236 0.16 40.13 1.89
CA ASN A 236 1.61 39.91 1.89
C ASN A 236 2.42 41.20 1.64
N GLY A 237 1.85 42.20 0.96
CA GLY A 237 2.46 43.53 0.81
C GLY A 237 2.18 44.47 2.00
N LEU A 238 0.97 44.44 2.54
CA LEU A 238 0.53 45.33 3.62
C LEU A 238 1.10 44.93 4.97
N LEU A 239 1.09 43.64 5.32
CA LEU A 239 1.50 43.14 6.62
C LEU A 239 2.97 43.50 6.96
N PRO A 240 3.96 43.34 6.06
CA PRO A 240 5.31 43.82 6.31
C PRO A 240 5.37 45.32 6.65
N ALA A 241 4.52 46.15 6.06
CA ALA A 241 4.55 47.59 6.29
C ALA A 241 3.96 48.01 7.64
N ILE A 242 3.12 47.17 8.26
CA ILE A 242 2.39 47.49 9.49
C ILE A 242 2.84 46.67 10.72
N LEU A 243 3.53 45.56 10.51
CA LEU A 243 4.11 44.73 11.56
C LEU A 243 5.58 45.09 11.81
N GLN A 244 6.09 44.78 13.01
CA GLN A 244 7.47 45.04 13.41
C GLN A 244 8.21 43.73 13.71
N GLY A 245 9.43 43.58 13.16
CA GLY A 245 10.28 42.43 13.43
C GLY A 245 9.79 41.13 12.75
N PRO A 246 10.46 40.00 13.01
CA PRO A 246 10.05 38.72 12.46
C PRO A 246 8.74 38.24 13.11
N VAL A 247 7.73 37.98 12.30
CA VAL A 247 6.44 37.43 12.71
C VAL A 247 6.29 36.04 12.12
N SER A 248 6.45 35.02 12.96
CA SER A 248 6.15 33.63 12.57
C SER A 248 4.66 33.45 12.35
N LEU A 249 4.29 32.85 11.22
CA LEU A 249 2.93 32.50 10.86
C LEU A 249 2.53 31.15 11.46
N GLY A 250 1.23 30.84 11.43
CA GLY A 250 0.78 29.47 11.70
C GLY A 250 1.31 28.49 10.65
N SER A 251 1.45 27.23 11.02
CA SER A 251 1.87 26.14 10.15
C SER A 251 0.88 24.99 10.15
N ASP A 252 1.10 23.95 9.34
CA ASP A 252 0.25 22.75 9.33
C ASP A 252 0.94 21.57 10.02
N ARG A 253 0.14 20.75 10.71
CA ARG A 253 0.53 19.42 11.17
C ARG A 253 -0.26 18.36 10.41
N TYR A 254 0.41 17.39 9.78
CA TYR A 254 -0.22 16.45 8.85
C TYR A 254 0.50 15.09 8.80
N ARG A 255 -0.15 14.09 8.19
CA ARG A 255 0.41 12.73 8.08
C ARG A 255 1.26 12.55 6.83
N LEU A 256 2.40 11.89 6.99
CA LEU A 256 3.28 11.49 5.91
C LEU A 256 3.72 10.04 6.08
N HIS A 257 3.78 9.31 4.96
CA HIS A 257 4.19 7.92 4.88
C HIS A 257 5.31 7.75 3.87
N ASN A 258 6.41 7.14 4.30
CA ASN A 258 7.52 6.78 3.43
C ASN A 258 7.47 5.27 3.18
N GLY A 259 6.74 4.86 2.13
CA GLY A 259 6.31 3.48 1.90
C GLY A 259 5.37 2.93 2.98
N TYR A 260 5.03 1.64 2.87
CA TYR A 260 4.13 0.95 3.81
C TYR A 260 4.91 0.14 4.84
N ALA A 261 4.74 0.49 6.12
CA ALA A 261 5.33 -0.25 7.21
C ALA A 261 4.74 -1.68 7.29
N PRO A 262 5.57 -2.72 7.36
CA PRO A 262 5.10 -4.10 7.34
C PRO A 262 4.24 -4.36 8.59
N GLN A 263 3.10 -5.01 8.41
CA GLN A 263 2.22 -5.42 9.50
C GLN A 263 2.81 -6.59 10.30
N GLN A 264 3.67 -7.41 9.67
CA GLN A 264 4.38 -8.51 10.33
C GLN A 264 5.89 -8.44 10.07
N GLY A 265 6.69 -8.73 11.10
CA GLY A 265 8.15 -8.82 11.01
C GLY A 265 8.83 -7.46 10.78
N THR A 266 10.05 -7.51 10.25
CA THR A 266 10.84 -6.35 9.85
C THR A 266 11.07 -6.38 8.34
N SER A 267 11.29 -5.22 7.74
CA SER A 267 11.71 -5.09 6.34
C SER A 267 12.99 -4.24 6.28
N SER A 268 13.91 -4.57 5.37
CA SER A 268 15.13 -3.79 5.11
C SER A 268 14.83 -2.40 4.55
N GLY A 269 13.58 -2.15 4.14
CA GLY A 269 13.24 -0.89 3.49
C GLY A 269 13.28 0.33 4.39
N GLY A 270 13.17 0.20 5.72
CA GLY A 270 13.16 1.39 6.60
C GLY A 270 11.93 2.28 6.33
N TYR A 271 10.76 1.67 6.20
CA TYR A 271 9.48 2.36 6.01
C TYR A 271 9.07 3.10 7.28
N THR A 272 8.46 4.28 7.12
CA THR A 272 8.05 5.11 8.25
C THR A 272 6.70 5.76 8.01
N SER A 273 6.01 6.08 9.09
CA SER A 273 4.83 6.95 9.09
C SER A 273 5.02 7.97 10.20
N ALA A 274 4.69 9.23 9.90
CA ALA A 274 4.93 10.34 10.80
C ALA A 274 3.75 11.30 10.80
N LEU A 275 3.58 12.00 11.92
CA LEU A 275 2.80 13.22 12.01
C LEU A 275 3.82 14.37 12.05
N LEU A 276 3.90 15.12 10.96
CA LEU A 276 4.89 16.18 10.75
C LEU A 276 4.25 17.54 10.99
N THR A 277 4.97 18.45 11.63
CA THR A 277 4.60 19.88 11.71
C THR A 277 5.52 20.66 10.79
N GLU A 278 4.96 21.45 9.88
CA GLU A 278 5.74 22.34 9.01
C GLU A 278 6.46 23.41 9.84
N THR A 279 7.65 23.78 9.40
CA THR A 279 8.29 25.01 9.87
C THR A 279 7.41 26.18 9.45
N PRO A 280 7.06 27.10 10.36
CA PRO A 280 6.22 28.24 10.02
C PRO A 280 6.94 29.20 9.07
N ASP A 281 6.20 29.75 8.11
CA ASP A 281 6.63 30.90 7.33
C ASP A 281 6.82 32.14 8.23
N VAL A 282 7.57 33.13 7.75
CA VAL A 282 7.89 34.35 8.50
C VAL A 282 7.62 35.59 7.67
N ILE A 283 6.82 36.51 8.20
CA ILE A 283 6.72 37.88 7.69
C ILE A 283 7.79 38.72 8.36
N LEU A 284 8.64 39.38 7.57
CA LEU A 284 9.60 40.36 8.09
C LEU A 284 8.94 41.74 8.16
N GLY A 285 8.45 42.09 9.35
CA GLY A 285 7.89 43.39 9.65
C GLY A 285 8.92 44.51 9.55
N GLN A 286 8.57 45.56 8.79
CA GLN A 286 9.38 46.73 8.46
C GLN A 286 8.85 48.02 9.10
N ALA A 287 7.74 47.95 9.85
CA ALA A 287 7.19 49.11 10.51
C ALA A 287 8.20 49.69 11.52
N LYS A 288 8.44 51.00 11.43
CA LYS A 288 9.33 51.72 12.36
C LYS A 288 8.76 51.74 13.78
N GLU A 289 7.44 51.83 13.89
CA GLU A 289 6.70 51.87 15.16
C GLU A 289 5.60 50.81 15.15
N ARG A 290 5.40 50.17 16.31
CA ARG A 290 4.35 49.15 16.48
C ARG A 290 2.97 49.83 16.53
N LYS A 291 2.11 49.54 15.57
CA LYS A 291 0.70 49.93 15.58
C LYS A 291 -0.19 48.76 15.99
N PRO A 292 -1.20 48.95 16.84
CA PRO A 292 -2.21 47.93 17.11
C PRO A 292 -2.92 47.51 15.82
N VAL A 293 -3.06 46.20 15.60
CA VAL A 293 -3.76 45.62 14.44
C VAL A 293 -4.88 44.72 14.92
N ALA A 294 -6.07 44.85 14.33
CA ALA A 294 -7.17 43.93 14.51
C ALA A 294 -7.63 43.39 13.15
N VAL A 295 -8.00 42.12 13.10
CA VAL A 295 -8.56 41.50 11.89
C VAL A 295 -9.98 41.05 12.19
N LEU A 296 -10.93 41.56 11.42
CA LEU A 296 -12.34 41.21 11.49
C LEU A 296 -12.63 40.15 10.42
N ILE A 297 -13.19 39.02 10.83
CA ILE A 297 -13.46 37.86 9.97
C ILE A 297 -14.89 37.35 10.16
N ASP A 298 -15.43 36.65 9.18
CA ASP A 298 -16.72 35.95 9.24
C ASP A 298 -16.65 34.58 8.54
N GLY A 299 -17.80 33.90 8.41
CA GLY A 299 -17.89 32.61 7.71
C GLY A 299 -17.57 32.65 6.21
N ARG A 300 -17.45 33.84 5.61
CA ARG A 300 -17.12 34.07 4.20
C ARG A 300 -15.66 34.50 4.01
N THR A 301 -14.96 34.83 5.09
CA THR A 301 -13.53 35.14 5.03
C THR A 301 -12.78 33.96 4.41
N PRO A 302 -11.93 34.21 3.39
CA PRO A 302 -11.09 33.18 2.82
C PRO A 302 -10.18 32.50 3.86
N GLU A 303 -9.61 31.36 3.50
CA GLU A 303 -8.72 30.63 4.40
C GLU A 303 -7.42 31.42 4.67
N LEU A 304 -7.31 32.01 5.86
CA LEU A 304 -6.21 32.88 6.29
C LEU A 304 -5.59 32.45 7.62
N SER A 305 -5.91 31.26 8.13
CA SER A 305 -5.53 30.81 9.47
C SER A 305 -4.05 30.98 9.81
N ALA A 306 -3.12 30.70 8.88
CA ALA A 306 -1.70 30.90 9.06
C ALA A 306 -1.35 32.38 9.32
N ILE A 307 -1.87 33.28 8.47
CA ILE A 307 -1.68 34.74 8.58
C ILE A 307 -2.33 35.27 9.86
N LEU A 308 -3.60 34.91 10.12
CA LEU A 308 -4.35 35.34 11.30
C LEU A 308 -3.64 34.90 12.59
N SER A 309 -3.12 33.67 12.63
CA SER A 309 -2.34 33.16 13.77
C SER A 309 -1.03 33.92 13.96
N GLY A 310 -0.35 34.29 12.87
CA GLY A 310 0.87 35.10 12.93
C GLY A 310 0.62 36.52 13.42
N VAL A 311 -0.40 37.19 12.88
CA VAL A 311 -0.82 38.53 13.34
C VAL A 311 -1.21 38.49 14.81
N GLN A 312 -1.95 37.46 15.22
CA GLN A 312 -2.33 37.25 16.61
C GLN A 312 -1.11 37.01 17.53
N ALA A 313 -0.14 36.20 17.09
CA ALA A 313 1.11 35.98 17.82
C ALA A 313 1.98 37.24 17.93
N ALA A 314 1.90 38.15 16.95
CA ALA A 314 2.52 39.50 17.03
C ALA A 314 1.74 40.48 17.94
N GLY A 315 0.68 40.01 18.60
CA GLY A 315 -0.16 40.76 19.51
C GLY A 315 -1.23 41.62 18.83
N GLY A 316 -1.63 41.26 17.61
CA GLY A 316 -2.86 41.73 17.00
C GLY A 316 -4.10 40.98 17.51
N ALA A 317 -5.28 41.56 17.33
CA ALA A 317 -6.54 40.97 17.80
C ALA A 317 -7.34 40.34 16.65
N ILE A 318 -7.92 39.16 16.86
CA ILE A 318 -8.80 38.51 15.89
C ILE A 318 -10.25 38.57 16.38
N VAL A 319 -11.11 39.23 15.61
CA VAL A 319 -12.54 39.36 15.89
C VAL A 319 -13.33 38.55 14.87
N ARG A 320 -14.09 37.56 15.33
CA ARG A 320 -14.91 36.71 14.47
C ARG A 320 -16.39 37.05 14.62
N VAL A 321 -17.09 37.20 13.50
CA VAL A 321 -18.55 37.31 13.42
C VAL A 321 -19.14 35.98 12.98
N GLY A 322 -20.07 35.44 13.76
CA GLY A 322 -20.73 34.17 13.47
C GLY A 322 -19.86 32.94 13.76
N SER A 323 -20.24 31.83 13.14
CA SER A 323 -19.51 30.56 13.23
C SER A 323 -18.19 30.61 12.45
N ALA A 324 -17.23 29.73 12.79
CA ALA A 324 -16.03 29.56 11.98
C ALA A 324 -16.41 29.15 10.54
N GLY A 325 -15.79 29.79 9.53
CA GLY A 325 -15.89 29.38 8.13
C GLY A 325 -15.34 27.96 7.87
N GLY A 326 -15.73 27.37 6.74
CA GLY A 326 -15.84 25.93 6.46
C GLY A 326 -14.61 25.00 6.53
N SER A 327 -13.47 25.45 7.06
CA SER A 327 -12.27 24.63 7.24
C SER A 327 -11.53 24.90 8.56
N GLY A 328 -11.86 25.96 9.29
CA GLY A 328 -11.17 26.33 10.52
C GLY A 328 -9.63 26.36 10.43
N GLY A 329 -9.07 26.62 9.25
CA GLY A 329 -7.64 26.57 8.98
C GLY A 329 -7.12 25.32 8.28
N ALA A 330 -7.81 24.19 8.43
CA ALA A 330 -7.30 22.90 7.99
C ALA A 330 -7.37 22.75 6.47
N ARG A 331 -6.35 22.13 5.89
CA ARG A 331 -6.44 21.66 4.51
C ARG A 331 -7.40 20.48 4.44
N THR A 332 -8.20 20.46 3.38
CA THR A 332 -9.20 19.42 3.16
C THR A 332 -9.07 18.83 1.76
N LEU A 333 -9.43 17.55 1.62
CA LEU A 333 -9.59 16.84 0.36
C LEU A 333 -11.08 16.80 0.03
N GLN A 334 -11.43 17.30 -1.16
CA GLN A 334 -12.76 17.09 -1.75
C GLN A 334 -12.73 15.79 -2.54
N LEU A 335 -13.39 14.73 -2.04
CA LEU A 335 -13.42 13.41 -2.67
C LEU A 335 -14.79 13.17 -3.33
N PRO A 336 -14.87 13.18 -4.68
CA PRO A 336 -16.09 12.81 -5.38
C PRO A 336 -16.43 11.34 -5.17
N LEU A 337 -17.66 11.09 -4.77
CA LEU A 337 -18.26 9.77 -4.57
C LEU A 337 -19.41 9.57 -5.59
N PRO A 338 -19.89 8.33 -5.76
CA PRO A 338 -21.07 8.07 -6.59
C PRO A 338 -22.28 8.91 -6.20
N ASP A 339 -23.24 9.02 -7.13
CA ASP A 339 -24.50 9.75 -6.97
C ASP A 339 -24.36 11.25 -6.69
N GLY A 340 -23.23 11.86 -7.07
CA GLY A 340 -22.98 13.28 -6.82
C GLY A 340 -22.72 13.61 -5.36
N VAL A 341 -22.48 12.62 -4.51
CA VAL A 341 -22.01 12.85 -3.13
C VAL A 341 -20.55 13.27 -3.17
N VAL A 342 -20.16 14.27 -2.40
CA VAL A 342 -18.78 14.71 -2.22
C VAL A 342 -18.45 14.66 -0.74
N ALA A 343 -17.38 13.95 -0.39
CA ALA A 343 -16.86 13.93 0.97
C ALA A 343 -15.74 14.97 1.12
N THR A 344 -15.87 15.85 2.10
CA THR A 344 -14.79 16.72 2.57
C THR A 344 -14.02 15.97 3.65
N VAL A 345 -12.70 15.78 3.48
CA VAL A 345 -11.85 15.06 4.45
C VAL A 345 -10.75 15.98 4.96
N ARG A 346 -10.62 16.16 6.28
CA ARG A 346 -9.50 16.89 6.88
C ARG A 346 -8.17 16.17 6.62
N LEU A 347 -7.18 16.92 6.15
CA LEU A 347 -5.81 16.45 5.87
C LEU A 347 -4.76 17.05 6.81
N SER A 348 -5.03 18.21 7.42
CA SER A 348 -4.10 18.86 8.36
C SER A 348 -4.77 19.37 9.64
N GLU A 349 -3.94 19.67 10.64
CA GLU A 349 -4.26 20.42 11.85
C GLU A 349 -3.43 21.71 11.82
N PRO A 350 -4.07 22.89 11.75
CA PRO A 350 -3.37 24.16 11.87
C PRO A 350 -2.65 24.26 13.21
N VAL A 351 -1.45 24.81 13.22
CA VAL A 351 -0.63 25.03 14.41
C VAL A 351 -0.33 26.51 14.51
N HIS A 352 -0.86 27.15 15.54
CA HIS A 352 -0.57 28.54 15.87
C HIS A 352 0.92 28.68 16.28
N PRO A 353 1.60 29.82 16.02
CA PRO A 353 3.01 30.01 16.41
C PRO A 353 3.29 29.78 17.90
N ALA A 354 2.30 30.05 18.75
CA ALA A 354 2.36 29.79 20.19
C ALA A 354 2.18 28.30 20.57
N GLY A 355 1.99 27.39 19.61
CA GLY A 355 1.83 25.95 19.81
C GLY A 355 0.39 25.43 19.88
N ASP A 356 -0.62 26.30 19.85
CA ASP A 356 -2.03 25.90 19.91
C ASP A 356 -2.49 25.19 18.60
N PRO A 357 -3.31 24.12 18.68
CA PRO A 357 -3.71 23.32 17.50
C PRO A 357 -4.85 23.93 16.67
N THR A 358 -5.27 25.16 16.97
CA THR A 358 -6.33 25.88 16.25
C THR A 358 -6.21 27.39 16.49
N LEU A 359 -6.61 28.21 15.51
CA LEU A 359 -6.81 29.64 15.72
C LEU A 359 -7.99 29.88 16.69
N GLN A 360 -7.75 30.61 17.77
CA GLN A 360 -8.77 31.02 18.73
C GLN A 360 -8.99 32.53 18.59
N PRO A 361 -10.15 33.02 18.11
CA PRO A 361 -10.44 34.45 18.07
C PRO A 361 -10.40 35.07 19.47
N ASP A 362 -9.94 36.32 19.57
CA ASP A 362 -9.92 37.07 20.82
C ASP A 362 -11.32 37.62 21.17
N VAL A 363 -12.14 37.85 20.15
CA VAL A 363 -13.55 38.24 20.28
C VAL A 363 -14.41 37.40 19.33
N VAL A 364 -15.55 36.90 19.81
CA VAL A 364 -16.54 36.20 18.99
C VAL A 364 -17.89 36.91 19.16
N LEU A 365 -18.49 37.31 18.05
CA LEU A 365 -19.77 38.01 17.96
C LEU A 365 -20.81 37.13 17.26
N SER A 366 -22.10 37.29 17.58
CA SER A 366 -23.17 36.72 16.74
C SER A 366 -23.24 37.45 15.39
N ASN A 367 -23.93 36.87 14.41
CA ASN A 367 -24.13 37.53 13.12
C ASN A 367 -24.81 38.89 13.28
N GLU A 368 -25.81 38.99 14.15
CA GLU A 368 -26.52 40.24 14.44
C GLU A 368 -25.61 41.24 15.15
N ALA A 369 -24.84 40.80 16.15
CA ALA A 369 -23.98 41.67 16.95
C ALA A 369 -22.74 42.17 16.18
N GLY A 370 -22.30 41.44 15.17
CA GLY A 370 -21.13 41.77 14.35
C GLY A 370 -21.46 42.37 12.98
N ALA A 371 -22.74 42.60 12.65
CA ALA A 371 -23.15 43.13 11.35
C ALA A 371 -22.70 44.58 11.15
N GLY A 372 -22.27 44.91 9.92
CA GLY A 372 -21.93 46.26 9.51
C GLY A 372 -20.89 46.95 10.42
N GLU A 373 -21.20 48.18 10.83
CA GLU A 373 -20.36 49.03 11.69
C GLU A 373 -20.12 48.46 13.10
N ALA A 374 -21.04 47.65 13.63
CA ALA A 374 -20.92 47.11 14.98
C ALA A 374 -19.71 46.16 15.10
N GLY A 375 -19.45 45.37 14.05
CA GLY A 375 -18.25 44.53 13.96
C GLY A 375 -16.96 45.35 13.91
N ILE A 376 -16.95 46.45 13.15
CA ILE A 376 -15.79 47.35 13.03
C ILE A 376 -15.48 48.02 14.36
N ARG A 377 -16.49 48.55 15.07
CA ARG A 377 -16.31 49.11 16.41
C ARG A 377 -15.77 48.07 17.39
N SER A 378 -16.28 46.84 17.34
CA SER A 378 -15.77 45.75 18.18
C SER A 378 -14.31 45.40 17.88
N ALA A 379 -13.88 45.49 16.60
CA ALA A 379 -12.49 45.33 16.21
C ALA A 379 -11.61 46.48 16.72
N ILE A 380 -12.10 47.73 16.67
CA ILE A 380 -11.41 48.90 17.26
C ILE A 380 -11.27 48.73 18.78
N ASP A 381 -12.34 48.31 19.47
CA ASP A 381 -12.30 48.05 20.91
C ASP A 381 -11.30 46.95 21.27
N ALA A 382 -11.16 45.93 20.42
CA ALA A 382 -10.22 44.84 20.60
C ALA A 382 -8.75 45.31 20.53
N LEU A 383 -8.44 46.40 19.80
CA LEU A 383 -7.07 46.98 19.74
C LEU A 383 -6.57 47.44 21.10
N ASN A 384 -7.47 47.83 22.00
CA ASN A 384 -7.14 48.38 23.32
C ASN A 384 -7.14 47.29 24.43
N ARG A 385 -7.46 46.03 24.09
CA ARG A 385 -7.44 44.93 25.06
C ARG A 385 -6.02 44.41 25.22
N PRO A 386 -5.58 44.07 26.45
CA PRO A 386 -4.31 43.41 26.64
C PRO A 386 -4.30 42.08 25.89
N ALA A 387 -3.20 41.76 25.21
CA ALA A 387 -3.03 40.49 24.53
C ALA A 387 -3.26 39.35 25.54
N ARG A 388 -4.16 38.42 25.20
CA ARG A 388 -4.45 37.28 26.08
C ARG A 388 -3.19 36.44 26.21
N GLU A 389 -2.71 36.24 27.43
CA GLU A 389 -1.58 35.34 27.69
C GLU A 389 -2.00 33.90 27.32
N ARG A 390 -1.32 33.31 26.33
CA ARG A 390 -1.63 31.98 25.82
C ARG A 390 -0.60 30.99 26.30
N ARG A 391 -1.05 30.07 27.17
CA ARG A 391 -0.25 28.91 27.53
C ARG A 391 -0.37 27.89 26.41
N ALA A 392 0.74 27.67 25.69
CA ALA A 392 0.84 26.64 24.67
C ALA A 392 0.26 25.32 25.18
N ALA A 393 -0.80 24.82 24.52
CA ALA A 393 -1.17 23.43 24.70
C ALA A 393 -0.07 22.55 24.10
N ALA A 394 0.39 21.54 24.83
CA ALA A 394 1.31 20.58 24.25
C ALA A 394 0.60 19.83 23.11
N LEU A 395 1.19 19.83 21.92
CA LEU A 395 0.73 19.01 20.80
C LEU A 395 0.69 17.54 21.23
N ALA A 396 -0.41 16.85 20.92
CA ALA A 396 -0.55 15.44 21.27
C ALA A 396 0.60 14.62 20.64
N PRO A 397 1.29 13.77 21.42
CA PRO A 397 2.35 12.91 20.90
C PRO A 397 1.76 11.85 19.97
N VAL A 398 2.56 11.38 19.02
CA VAL A 398 2.18 10.27 18.13
C VAL A 398 2.04 8.99 18.95
N LEU A 399 0.92 8.28 18.78
CA LEU A 399 0.80 6.89 19.25
C LEU A 399 1.50 5.99 18.23
N LEU A 400 2.28 4.99 18.70
CA LEU A 400 2.97 4.02 17.84
C LEU A 400 2.08 3.58 16.68
N GLY A 401 2.62 3.54 15.46
CA GLY A 401 1.85 3.25 14.25
C GLY A 401 0.98 2.01 14.42
N PRO A 402 -0.36 2.15 14.46
CA PRO A 402 -1.23 1.07 14.87
C PRO A 402 -1.16 -0.06 13.85
N LYS A 403 -1.00 -1.29 14.36
CA LYS A 403 -1.08 -2.50 13.55
C LYS A 403 -2.54 -2.79 13.25
N ASP A 404 -2.81 -3.16 12.01
CA ASP A 404 -4.15 -3.58 11.60
C ASP A 404 -4.54 -4.88 12.33
N ASN A 405 -5.81 -4.99 12.74
CA ASN A 405 -6.28 -6.21 13.38
C ASN A 405 -6.33 -7.36 12.34
N PRO A 406 -5.70 -8.51 12.63
CA PRO A 406 -5.70 -9.68 11.75
C PRO A 406 -7.03 -10.45 11.72
N TYR A 407 -7.83 -10.36 12.78
CA TYR A 407 -9.05 -11.17 12.97
C TYR A 407 -8.86 -12.69 12.72
N PRO A 408 -7.87 -13.36 13.36
CA PRO A 408 -7.52 -14.75 13.06
C PRO A 408 -8.59 -15.75 13.50
N ALA A 409 -9.46 -15.36 14.43
CA ALA A 409 -10.58 -16.19 14.88
C ALA A 409 -11.73 -16.28 13.88
N MET A 410 -11.68 -15.52 12.77
CA MET A 410 -12.71 -15.50 11.72
C MET A 410 -12.16 -16.04 10.40
N PRO A 411 -11.87 -17.36 10.27
CA PRO A 411 -11.31 -17.93 9.05
C PRO A 411 -12.22 -17.72 7.82
N PHE A 412 -13.54 -17.73 8.05
CA PHE A 412 -14.53 -17.19 7.13
C PHE A 412 -15.25 -16.01 7.80
N PRO A 413 -14.81 -14.76 7.55
CA PRO A 413 -15.43 -13.58 8.14
C PRO A 413 -16.84 -13.33 7.60
N THR A 414 -17.65 -12.53 8.32
CA THR A 414 -18.93 -12.02 7.77
C THR A 414 -18.68 -11.17 6.53
N GLU A 415 -19.73 -10.91 5.77
CA GLU A 415 -19.64 -10.15 4.52
C GLU A 415 -18.93 -8.79 4.68
N GLU A 416 -19.24 -8.07 5.76
CA GLU A 416 -18.65 -6.75 6.05
C GLU A 416 -17.13 -6.86 6.28
N TYR A 417 -16.68 -7.90 6.98
CA TYR A 417 -15.26 -8.16 7.18
C TYR A 417 -14.57 -8.65 5.91
N ARG A 418 -15.27 -9.38 5.03
CA ARG A 418 -14.74 -9.74 3.70
C ARG A 418 -14.55 -8.50 2.82
N LEU A 419 -15.49 -7.55 2.88
CA LEU A 419 -15.35 -6.25 2.19
C LEU A 419 -14.25 -5.38 2.83
N LEU A 420 -14.09 -5.39 4.14
CA LEU A 420 -12.94 -4.75 4.81
C LEU A 420 -11.60 -5.33 4.29
N ALA A 421 -11.51 -6.65 4.05
CA ALA A 421 -10.33 -7.27 3.47
C ALA A 421 -10.01 -6.68 2.08
N LEU A 422 -11.00 -6.60 1.20
CA LEU A 422 -10.87 -5.98 -0.11
C LEU A 422 -10.46 -4.51 0.00
N PHE A 423 -11.14 -3.72 0.83
CA PHE A 423 -10.91 -2.29 0.94
C PHE A 423 -9.52 -1.99 1.51
N ARG A 424 -9.07 -2.76 2.50
CA ARG A 424 -7.73 -2.67 3.05
C ARG A 424 -6.69 -3.00 1.99
N TYR A 425 -6.82 -4.13 1.28
CA TYR A 425 -5.90 -4.50 0.21
C TYR A 425 -5.85 -3.44 -0.89
N TRP A 426 -7.00 -3.04 -1.40
CA TRP A 426 -7.09 -2.09 -2.50
C TRP A 426 -6.40 -0.76 -2.17
N ASN A 427 -6.66 -0.19 -0.99
CA ASN A 427 -6.06 1.07 -0.58
C ASN A 427 -4.55 0.94 -0.33
N VAL A 428 -4.08 -0.15 0.29
CA VAL A 428 -2.65 -0.35 0.51
C VAL A 428 -1.89 -0.39 -0.82
N ILE A 429 -2.39 -1.14 -1.80
CA ILE A 429 -1.77 -1.17 -3.13
C ILE A 429 -1.91 0.19 -3.82
N ASN A 430 -3.06 0.85 -3.71
CA ASN A 430 -3.30 2.15 -4.34
C ASN A 430 -2.29 3.22 -3.90
N TYR A 431 -1.97 3.29 -2.60
CA TYR A 431 -1.09 4.31 -2.04
C TYR A 431 0.38 3.90 -1.97
N PHE A 432 0.69 2.60 -1.84
CA PHE A 432 2.04 2.19 -1.45
C PHE A 432 2.72 1.21 -2.40
N PHE A 433 2.03 0.68 -3.41
CA PHE A 433 2.67 -0.16 -4.42
C PHE A 433 3.39 0.71 -5.46
N PRO A 434 4.73 0.64 -5.57
CA PRO A 434 5.51 1.51 -6.46
C PRO A 434 5.26 1.26 -7.94
N TYR A 435 4.65 0.13 -8.29
CA TYR A 435 4.47 -0.33 -9.67
C TYR A 435 3.02 -0.30 -10.15
N LYS A 436 2.15 0.53 -9.55
CA LYS A 436 0.75 0.71 -10.01
C LYS A 436 0.67 1.04 -11.50
N HIS A 437 1.62 1.83 -12.00
CA HIS A 437 1.74 2.21 -13.41
C HIS A 437 2.12 1.05 -14.36
N LEU A 438 2.58 -0.08 -13.82
CA LEU A 438 2.87 -1.30 -14.56
C LEU A 438 1.71 -2.31 -14.49
N ILE A 439 0.56 -2.00 -13.88
CA ILE A 439 -0.57 -2.93 -13.87
C ILE A 439 -1.34 -2.81 -15.19
N ASP A 440 -1.66 -3.93 -15.83
CA ASP A 440 -2.28 -3.93 -17.18
C ASP A 440 -3.67 -3.30 -17.21
N LYS A 441 -4.40 -3.34 -16.09
CA LYS A 441 -5.74 -2.74 -15.95
C LYS A 441 -5.71 -1.57 -14.97
N PRO A 442 -6.50 -0.51 -15.20
CA PRO A 442 -6.61 0.59 -14.24
C PRO A 442 -6.99 0.06 -12.86
N TRP A 443 -6.21 0.42 -11.82
CA TRP A 443 -6.36 -0.14 -10.48
C TRP A 443 -7.75 0.06 -9.86
N ASN A 444 -8.42 1.17 -10.22
CA ASN A 444 -9.78 1.47 -9.77
C ASN A 444 -10.81 0.38 -10.17
N THR A 445 -10.55 -0.38 -11.24
CA THR A 445 -11.44 -1.47 -11.68
C THR A 445 -11.44 -2.68 -10.75
N VAL A 446 -10.42 -2.82 -9.88
CA VAL A 446 -10.35 -3.96 -8.93
C VAL A 446 -11.48 -3.91 -7.90
N LEU A 447 -11.88 -2.72 -7.44
CA LEU A 447 -13.02 -2.61 -6.51
C LEU A 447 -14.30 -3.10 -7.17
N THR A 448 -14.62 -2.61 -8.36
CA THR A 448 -15.86 -2.97 -9.05
C THR A 448 -15.87 -4.43 -9.50
N GLU A 449 -14.71 -5.00 -9.82
CA GLU A 449 -14.57 -6.43 -10.10
C GLU A 449 -14.79 -7.30 -8.85
N PHE A 450 -14.17 -6.96 -7.71
CA PHE A 450 -14.09 -7.87 -6.57
C PHE A 450 -15.18 -7.68 -5.52
N ILE A 451 -15.79 -6.49 -5.37
CA ILE A 451 -16.92 -6.28 -4.45
C ILE A 451 -18.03 -7.34 -4.63
N PRO A 452 -18.60 -7.56 -5.82
CA PRO A 452 -19.66 -8.56 -6.00
C PRO A 452 -19.15 -9.99 -5.72
N ARG A 453 -17.87 -10.27 -5.99
CA ARG A 453 -17.28 -11.58 -5.75
C ARG A 453 -17.14 -11.89 -4.25
N PHE A 454 -16.70 -10.92 -3.44
CA PHE A 454 -16.60 -11.09 -1.99
C PHE A 454 -17.97 -11.23 -1.31
N VAL A 455 -18.99 -10.53 -1.83
CA VAL A 455 -20.38 -10.67 -1.37
C VAL A 455 -20.92 -12.07 -1.68
N ALA A 456 -20.63 -12.59 -2.88
CA ALA A 456 -21.06 -13.91 -3.31
C ALA A 456 -20.35 -15.09 -2.62
N ASN A 457 -19.31 -14.87 -1.80
CA ASN A 457 -18.63 -15.96 -1.11
C ASN A 457 -19.55 -16.65 -0.09
N THR A 458 -19.64 -17.97 -0.16
CA THR A 458 -20.49 -18.78 0.73
C THR A 458 -19.70 -19.68 1.69
N SER A 459 -18.37 -19.75 1.51
CA SER A 459 -17.49 -20.60 2.30
C SER A 459 -16.11 -19.97 2.52
N GLU A 460 -15.34 -20.53 3.47
CA GLU A 460 -13.92 -20.20 3.68
C GLU A 460 -13.10 -20.38 2.39
N LEU A 461 -13.37 -21.45 1.64
CA LEU A 461 -12.69 -21.74 0.38
C LEU A 461 -12.96 -20.64 -0.65
N ASP A 462 -14.23 -20.23 -0.85
CA ASP A 462 -14.60 -19.17 -1.79
C ASP A 462 -13.87 -17.86 -1.44
N TYR A 463 -13.81 -17.52 -0.15
CA TYR A 463 -13.13 -16.33 0.35
C TYR A 463 -11.62 -16.37 0.07
N GLN A 464 -10.96 -17.48 0.40
CA GLN A 464 -9.52 -17.64 0.17
C GLN A 464 -9.15 -17.69 -1.31
N MET A 465 -9.97 -18.33 -2.16
CA MET A 465 -9.84 -18.30 -3.62
C MET A 465 -9.97 -16.87 -4.16
N THR A 466 -11.00 -16.14 -3.70
CA THR A 466 -11.25 -14.76 -4.13
C THR A 466 -10.09 -13.83 -3.74
N ILE A 467 -9.53 -13.98 -2.53
CA ILE A 467 -8.32 -13.25 -2.12
C ILE A 467 -7.13 -13.60 -3.01
N ALA A 468 -6.85 -14.89 -3.22
CA ALA A 468 -5.70 -15.31 -4.00
C ALA A 468 -5.78 -14.78 -5.44
N GLU A 469 -6.97 -14.80 -6.04
CA GLU A 469 -7.23 -14.20 -7.35
C GLU A 469 -7.07 -12.68 -7.37
N MET A 470 -7.60 -11.99 -6.36
CA MET A 470 -7.45 -10.54 -6.21
C MET A 470 -5.98 -10.13 -6.19
N VAL A 471 -5.14 -10.86 -5.44
CA VAL A 471 -3.71 -10.58 -5.33
C VAL A 471 -3.00 -10.69 -6.69
N THR A 472 -3.48 -11.53 -7.61
CA THR A 472 -2.87 -11.66 -8.94
C THR A 472 -3.03 -10.41 -9.81
N ARG A 473 -4.01 -9.53 -9.52
CA ARG A 473 -4.21 -8.27 -10.27
C ARG A 473 -3.05 -7.30 -10.13
N MET A 474 -2.22 -7.46 -9.10
CA MET A 474 -1.01 -6.66 -8.89
C MET A 474 0.13 -7.02 -9.85
N GLN A 475 0.14 -8.23 -10.42
CA GLN A 475 1.16 -8.71 -11.37
C GLN A 475 2.59 -8.54 -10.84
N ASP A 476 2.79 -8.98 -9.60
CA ASP A 476 4.05 -8.91 -8.88
C ASP A 476 4.35 -10.26 -8.23
N SER A 477 5.49 -10.88 -8.57
CA SER A 477 5.86 -12.19 -8.02
C SER A 477 6.15 -12.19 -6.51
N HIS A 478 6.40 -11.04 -5.88
CA HIS A 478 6.37 -10.95 -4.41
C HIS A 478 4.95 -11.01 -3.83
N GLY A 479 3.95 -10.72 -4.68
CA GLY A 479 2.52 -10.83 -4.42
C GLY A 479 2.09 -12.23 -4.05
N SER A 480 1.92 -12.49 -2.75
CA SER A 480 1.39 -13.78 -2.29
C SER A 480 0.58 -13.63 -1.02
N ALA A 481 -0.58 -14.29 -1.01
CA ALA A 481 -1.39 -14.46 0.18
C ALA A 481 -0.97 -15.75 0.90
N ARG A 482 -0.83 -15.65 2.23
CA ARG A 482 -0.44 -16.74 3.13
C ARG A 482 -1.56 -17.02 4.14
N ASN A 483 -1.51 -18.18 4.79
CA ASN A 483 -2.55 -18.71 5.68
C ASN A 483 -3.88 -19.01 4.96
N LEU A 484 -3.79 -19.56 3.74
CA LEU A 484 -4.95 -19.98 2.95
C LEU A 484 -5.15 -21.51 3.08
N GLN A 485 -5.52 -21.98 4.27
CA GLN A 485 -5.60 -23.41 4.56
C GLN A 485 -6.66 -24.13 3.70
N ALA A 486 -7.88 -23.63 3.65
CA ALA A 486 -8.95 -24.20 2.82
C ALA A 486 -8.57 -24.26 1.33
N LEU A 487 -7.92 -23.22 0.79
CA LEU A 487 -7.41 -23.24 -0.58
C LEU A 487 -6.31 -24.29 -0.75
N ASN A 488 -5.38 -24.39 0.20
CA ASN A 488 -4.31 -25.39 0.14
C ASN A 488 -4.82 -26.82 0.22
N ASP A 489 -5.88 -27.07 1.00
CA ASP A 489 -6.54 -28.36 1.10
C ASP A 489 -7.32 -28.69 -0.18
N HIS A 490 -8.01 -27.70 -0.75
CA HIS A 490 -8.71 -27.84 -2.03
C HIS A 490 -7.77 -28.17 -3.19
N LEU A 491 -6.64 -27.46 -3.29
CA LEU A 491 -5.61 -27.74 -4.30
C LEU A 491 -4.77 -28.98 -3.95
N GLY A 492 -4.78 -29.38 -2.67
CA GLY A 492 -4.02 -30.50 -2.11
C GLY A 492 -2.55 -30.17 -1.80
N ALA A 493 -2.03 -30.70 -0.70
CA ALA A 493 -0.69 -30.37 -0.17
C ALA A 493 0.38 -31.44 -0.47
N PHE A 494 0.05 -32.48 -1.25
CA PHE A 494 0.92 -33.61 -1.54
C PHE A 494 1.19 -33.70 -3.05
N ALA A 495 2.32 -34.29 -3.40
CA ALA A 495 2.75 -34.49 -4.79
C ALA A 495 3.39 -35.87 -4.95
N PRO A 496 3.57 -36.36 -6.19
CA PRO A 496 4.43 -37.50 -6.43
C PRO A 496 5.88 -37.21 -6.10
N ALA A 497 6.67 -38.27 -5.92
CA ALA A 497 8.11 -38.24 -5.65
C ALA A 497 8.95 -37.81 -6.87
N VAL A 498 8.59 -36.70 -7.51
CA VAL A 498 9.25 -36.15 -8.70
C VAL A 498 9.45 -34.65 -8.55
N ARG A 499 10.63 -34.15 -8.94
CA ARG A 499 10.87 -32.71 -9.11
C ARG A 499 10.64 -32.32 -10.56
N LEU A 500 9.92 -31.23 -10.76
CA LEU A 500 9.59 -30.70 -12.07
C LEU A 500 10.29 -29.37 -12.29
N VAL A 501 10.79 -29.16 -13.50
CA VAL A 501 11.40 -27.90 -13.95
C VAL A 501 10.94 -27.55 -15.35
N SER A 502 11.27 -26.34 -15.79
CA SER A 502 11.20 -25.98 -17.20
C SER A 502 12.47 -26.45 -17.92
N ALA A 503 12.30 -27.17 -19.03
CA ALA A 503 13.39 -27.48 -19.95
C ALA A 503 12.97 -27.04 -21.35
N GLY A 504 13.56 -25.95 -21.86
CA GLY A 504 13.11 -25.31 -23.10
C GLY A 504 11.65 -24.81 -23.06
N GLY A 505 11.10 -24.51 -21.87
CA GLY A 505 9.69 -24.16 -21.68
C GLY A 505 8.77 -25.35 -21.39
N GLU A 506 9.23 -26.59 -21.56
CA GLU A 506 8.42 -27.79 -21.35
C GLU A 506 8.49 -28.27 -19.89
N LEU A 507 7.35 -28.72 -19.34
CA LEU A 507 7.27 -29.28 -17.99
C LEU A 507 7.99 -30.63 -17.96
N THR A 508 9.17 -30.67 -17.34
CA THR A 508 10.10 -31.80 -17.47
C THR A 508 10.45 -32.39 -16.10
N VAL A 509 10.55 -33.71 -16.02
CA VAL A 509 10.98 -34.43 -14.82
C VAL A 509 12.48 -34.26 -14.63
N ALA A 510 12.89 -33.45 -13.65
CA ALA A 510 14.29 -33.22 -13.32
C ALA A 510 14.90 -34.32 -12.44
N GLU A 511 14.09 -34.86 -11.53
CA GLU A 511 14.52 -35.85 -10.53
C GLU A 511 13.32 -36.74 -10.18
N VAL A 512 13.58 -38.03 -9.96
CA VAL A 512 12.67 -38.95 -9.24
C VAL A 512 13.34 -39.21 -7.90
N THR A 513 12.70 -38.84 -6.79
CA THR A 513 13.34 -38.86 -5.46
C THR A 513 13.30 -40.25 -4.84
N ASP A 514 14.27 -40.55 -3.96
CA ASP A 514 14.40 -41.86 -3.28
C ASP A 514 13.32 -42.11 -2.20
N ALA A 515 12.28 -41.28 -2.12
CA ALA A 515 11.37 -41.19 -0.98
C ALA A 515 10.29 -42.29 -0.88
N GLU A 516 10.27 -43.28 -1.78
CA GLU A 516 9.60 -44.60 -1.65
C GLU A 516 9.97 -45.46 -2.89
N PRO A 517 10.43 -46.72 -2.75
CA PRO A 517 10.72 -47.58 -3.89
C PRO A 517 9.52 -48.48 -4.28
N THR A 518 8.34 -47.94 -4.60
CA THR A 518 7.25 -48.73 -5.24
C THR A 518 6.17 -47.82 -5.88
N ASN A 519 6.49 -47.28 -7.06
CA ASN A 519 5.61 -46.99 -8.20
C ASN A 519 6.39 -46.30 -9.36
N ALA A 520 7.73 -46.40 -9.37
CA ALA A 520 8.63 -45.85 -10.40
C ALA A 520 8.51 -46.51 -11.80
N GLY A 521 7.37 -47.13 -12.11
CA GLY A 521 7.15 -47.89 -13.33
C GLY A 521 6.81 -47.07 -14.57
N GLY A 522 6.91 -45.73 -14.55
CA GLY A 522 6.46 -44.97 -15.73
C GLY A 522 7.12 -43.65 -16.06
N VAL A 523 7.66 -42.86 -15.12
CA VAL A 523 8.39 -41.63 -15.47
C VAL A 523 9.88 -41.75 -15.17
N ALA A 524 10.70 -41.18 -16.05
CA ALA A 524 12.15 -41.14 -15.98
C ALA A 524 12.63 -39.68 -16.01
N ARG A 525 13.84 -39.47 -15.47
CA ARG A 525 14.52 -38.18 -15.57
C ARG A 525 14.67 -37.75 -17.03
N GLY A 526 14.23 -36.54 -17.34
CA GLY A 526 14.19 -35.98 -18.69
C GLY A 526 12.88 -36.20 -19.44
N ASP A 527 11.92 -36.99 -18.91
CA ASP A 527 10.60 -37.08 -19.52
C ASP A 527 9.88 -35.72 -19.50
N VAL A 528 9.19 -35.42 -20.59
CA VAL A 528 8.31 -34.25 -20.70
C VAL A 528 6.88 -34.65 -20.37
N ILE A 529 6.27 -33.99 -19.39
CA ILE A 529 4.85 -34.15 -19.08
C ILE A 529 4.03 -33.31 -20.07
N VAL A 530 3.13 -33.95 -20.80
CA VAL A 530 2.32 -33.35 -21.87
C VAL A 530 0.89 -33.05 -21.40
N SER A 531 0.31 -33.95 -20.60
CA SER A 531 -1.01 -33.77 -20.00
C SER A 531 -1.07 -34.36 -18.58
N ILE A 532 -2.01 -33.87 -17.78
CA ILE A 532 -2.24 -34.21 -16.37
C ILE A 532 -3.75 -34.42 -16.19
N ASP A 533 -4.16 -35.61 -15.74
CA ASP A 533 -5.55 -36.05 -15.61
C ASP A 533 -6.40 -35.78 -16.87
N GLY A 534 -5.79 -36.02 -18.04
CA GLY A 534 -6.39 -35.80 -19.36
C GLY A 534 -6.40 -34.33 -19.83
N GLN A 535 -5.95 -33.38 -19.01
CA GLN A 535 -5.87 -31.96 -19.35
C GLN A 535 -4.47 -31.59 -19.87
N PRO A 536 -4.34 -30.81 -20.96
CA PRO A 536 -3.05 -30.28 -21.38
C PRO A 536 -2.34 -29.50 -20.28
N VAL A 537 -1.01 -29.59 -20.21
CA VAL A 537 -0.20 -28.85 -19.22
C VAL A 537 -0.50 -27.35 -19.22
N ALA A 538 -0.74 -26.76 -20.39
CA ALA A 538 -1.09 -25.34 -20.51
C ALA A 538 -2.39 -24.97 -19.76
N GLU A 539 -3.39 -25.83 -19.78
CA GLU A 539 -4.65 -25.60 -19.05
C GLU A 539 -4.46 -25.71 -17.54
N ARG A 540 -3.71 -26.73 -17.09
CA ARG A 540 -3.38 -26.89 -15.67
C ARG A 540 -2.54 -25.72 -15.15
N LEU A 541 -1.60 -25.23 -15.95
CA LEU A 541 -0.79 -24.05 -15.67
C LEU A 541 -1.68 -22.82 -15.49
N ALA A 542 -2.60 -22.59 -16.44
CA ALA A 542 -3.55 -21.47 -16.37
C ALA A 542 -4.46 -21.57 -15.12
N GLN A 543 -4.94 -22.76 -14.76
CA GLN A 543 -5.75 -22.97 -13.55
C GLN A 543 -5.01 -22.58 -12.27
N LEU A 544 -3.78 -23.07 -12.09
CA LEU A 544 -3.00 -22.79 -10.88
C LEU A 544 -2.50 -21.33 -10.84
N SER A 545 -2.23 -20.74 -12.01
CA SER A 545 -1.76 -19.36 -12.11
C SER A 545 -2.83 -18.34 -11.69
N LYS A 546 -4.12 -18.72 -11.66
CA LYS A 546 -5.20 -17.87 -11.11
C LYS A 546 -4.97 -17.46 -9.65
N TYR A 547 -4.19 -18.23 -8.90
CA TYR A 547 -3.96 -18.03 -7.46
C TYR A 547 -2.53 -17.59 -7.15
N ARG A 548 -1.73 -17.22 -8.16
CA ARG A 548 -0.35 -16.80 -7.99
C ARG A 548 -0.10 -15.52 -8.78
N ALA A 549 0.32 -14.45 -8.10
CA ALA A 549 0.77 -13.26 -8.79
C ALA A 549 2.15 -13.53 -9.40
N LEU A 550 2.34 -13.07 -10.64
CA LEU A 550 3.53 -13.33 -11.45
C LEU A 550 3.91 -12.03 -12.16
N SER A 551 5.15 -11.57 -11.98
CA SER A 551 5.66 -10.39 -12.69
C SER A 551 5.87 -10.63 -14.18
N THR A 552 6.21 -11.87 -14.55
CA THR A 552 6.56 -12.28 -15.92
C THR A 552 6.00 -13.65 -16.24
N PRO A 553 5.81 -14.02 -17.52
CA PRO A 553 5.38 -15.37 -17.88
C PRO A 553 6.35 -16.46 -17.38
N GLN A 554 7.66 -16.21 -17.43
CA GLN A 554 8.66 -17.20 -17.00
C GLN A 554 8.66 -17.44 -15.48
N SER A 555 8.17 -16.51 -14.65
CA SER A 555 8.10 -16.76 -13.20
C SER A 555 7.13 -17.89 -12.83
N ALA A 556 6.22 -18.28 -13.73
CA ALA A 556 5.39 -19.47 -13.58
C ALA A 556 6.23 -20.76 -13.54
N TYR A 557 7.38 -20.80 -14.22
CA TYR A 557 8.29 -21.95 -14.18
C TYR A 557 8.92 -22.13 -12.79
N ALA A 558 9.14 -21.05 -12.06
CA ALA A 558 9.67 -21.12 -10.70
C ALA A 558 8.58 -21.44 -9.66
N TYR A 559 7.36 -20.91 -9.84
CA TYR A 559 6.33 -20.92 -8.78
C TYR A 559 5.11 -21.80 -9.03
N VAL A 560 4.86 -22.21 -10.28
CA VAL A 560 3.69 -23.02 -10.63
C VAL A 560 4.11 -24.42 -11.07
N TYR A 561 5.18 -24.56 -11.88
CA TYR A 561 5.66 -25.86 -12.35
C TYR A 561 5.90 -26.88 -11.23
N PRO A 562 6.57 -26.53 -10.11
CA PRO A 562 6.80 -27.50 -9.04
C PRO A 562 5.51 -28.02 -8.38
N ALA A 563 4.41 -27.28 -8.54
CA ALA A 563 3.10 -27.59 -7.97
C ALA A 563 2.14 -28.25 -8.97
N MET A 564 2.53 -28.51 -10.22
CA MET A 564 1.62 -28.96 -11.28
C MET A 564 0.92 -30.29 -10.98
N LEU A 565 1.61 -31.20 -10.29
CA LEU A 565 1.11 -32.53 -9.91
C LEU A 565 0.52 -32.60 -8.50
N ARG A 566 0.37 -31.44 -7.81
CA ARG A 566 -0.18 -31.39 -6.45
C ARG A 566 -1.60 -31.94 -6.37
N GLY A 567 -1.97 -32.44 -5.19
CA GLY A 567 -3.31 -32.94 -4.88
C GLY A 567 -3.38 -33.53 -3.47
N THR A 568 -4.50 -34.18 -3.16
CA THR A 568 -4.76 -34.76 -1.84
C THR A 568 -3.84 -35.94 -1.57
N LYS A 569 -3.44 -36.12 -0.30
CA LYS A 569 -2.61 -37.25 0.12
C LYS A 569 -3.21 -38.59 -0.32
N ASP A 570 -2.35 -39.51 -0.74
CA ASP A 570 -2.68 -40.90 -1.10
C ASP A 570 -3.65 -41.03 -2.30
N THR A 571 -3.89 -39.94 -3.03
CA THR A 571 -4.57 -39.96 -4.33
C THR A 571 -3.58 -40.18 -5.48
N GLN A 572 -4.10 -40.55 -6.64
CA GLN A 572 -3.30 -40.74 -7.85
C GLN A 572 -3.49 -39.57 -8.82
N VAL A 573 -2.47 -39.34 -9.65
CA VAL A 573 -2.49 -38.46 -10.81
C VAL A 573 -2.09 -39.27 -12.04
N THR A 574 -2.83 -39.11 -13.13
CA THR A 574 -2.46 -39.70 -14.43
C THR A 574 -1.74 -38.65 -15.26
N VAL A 575 -0.59 -38.98 -15.82
CA VAL A 575 0.17 -38.07 -16.69
C VAL A 575 0.49 -38.74 -18.00
N GLN A 576 0.46 -37.98 -19.10
CA GLN A 576 1.10 -38.40 -20.34
C GLN A 576 2.54 -37.91 -20.35
N ALA A 577 3.47 -38.84 -20.27
CA ALA A 577 4.89 -38.56 -20.31
C ALA A 577 5.45 -38.90 -21.69
N ARG A 578 6.17 -37.96 -22.31
CA ARG A 578 6.93 -38.15 -23.53
C ARG A 578 8.39 -38.41 -23.19
N GLY A 579 8.87 -39.62 -23.54
CA GLY A 579 10.26 -40.02 -23.36
C GLY A 579 11.21 -39.29 -24.30
N ILE A 580 12.51 -39.43 -24.03
CA ILE A 580 13.58 -38.88 -24.87
C ILE A 580 13.58 -39.51 -26.28
N ASP A 581 13.01 -40.72 -26.41
CA ASP A 581 12.77 -41.42 -27.67
C ASP A 581 11.55 -40.90 -28.44
N GLY A 582 10.85 -39.89 -27.91
CA GLY A 582 9.65 -39.29 -28.48
C GLY A 582 8.36 -40.07 -28.22
N ARG A 583 8.42 -41.24 -27.58
CA ARG A 583 7.21 -42.04 -27.30
C ARG A 583 6.43 -41.45 -26.15
N VAL A 584 5.11 -41.35 -26.32
CA VAL A 584 4.18 -40.90 -25.28
C VAL A 584 3.59 -42.12 -24.58
N ARG A 585 3.51 -42.07 -23.26
CA ARG A 585 2.92 -43.12 -22.42
C ARG A 585 2.11 -42.53 -21.28
N ASP A 586 1.01 -43.19 -20.95
CA ASP A 586 0.23 -42.89 -19.76
C ASP A 586 0.92 -43.48 -18.52
N VAL A 587 1.09 -42.65 -17.49
CA VAL A 587 1.73 -43.02 -16.23
C VAL A 587 0.86 -42.58 -15.07
N MET A 588 0.63 -43.50 -14.14
CA MET A 588 -0.08 -43.20 -12.91
C MET A 588 0.92 -43.01 -11.77
N LEU A 589 0.84 -41.87 -11.07
CA LEU A 589 1.74 -41.50 -9.98
C LEU A 589 0.95 -41.27 -8.70
N SER A 590 1.46 -41.75 -7.56
CA SER A 590 0.83 -41.56 -6.25
C SER A 590 1.32 -40.28 -5.58
N ARG A 591 0.41 -39.50 -4.99
CA ARG A 591 0.73 -38.27 -4.23
C ARG A 591 1.02 -38.60 -2.75
N THR A 592 2.24 -39.03 -2.46
CA THR A 592 2.62 -39.56 -1.14
C THR A 592 3.47 -38.61 -0.30
N ILE A 593 4.16 -37.66 -0.91
CA ILE A 593 5.10 -36.77 -0.22
C ILE A 593 4.57 -35.34 -0.11
N PRO A 594 4.93 -34.58 0.94
CA PRO A 594 4.61 -33.17 1.02
C PRO A 594 5.16 -32.40 -0.18
N LEU A 595 4.35 -31.51 -0.77
CA LEU A 595 4.74 -30.71 -1.93
C LEU A 595 6.06 -29.95 -1.72
N ALA A 596 6.28 -29.45 -0.50
CA ALA A 596 7.50 -28.74 -0.13
C ALA A 596 8.78 -29.57 -0.32
N SER A 597 8.70 -30.90 -0.24
CA SER A 597 9.84 -31.80 -0.42
C SER A 597 10.36 -31.83 -1.86
N VAL A 598 9.51 -31.51 -2.85
CA VAL A 598 9.84 -31.50 -4.28
C VAL A 598 9.79 -30.12 -4.94
N SER A 599 9.42 -29.07 -4.20
CA SER A 599 9.30 -27.70 -4.73
C SER A 599 10.54 -26.81 -4.52
N GLY A 600 11.62 -27.39 -3.99
CA GLY A 600 12.88 -26.69 -3.74
C GLY A 600 13.88 -26.74 -4.89
N MET A 601 14.96 -25.97 -4.76
CA MET A 601 16.10 -25.96 -5.69
C MET A 601 16.61 -27.38 -5.95
N LEU A 602 16.93 -27.68 -7.22
CA LEU A 602 17.52 -28.96 -7.59
C LEU A 602 18.86 -29.16 -6.88
N PRO A 603 19.14 -30.37 -6.35
CA PRO A 603 20.48 -30.72 -5.88
C PRO A 603 21.51 -30.52 -6.98
N ARG A 604 22.61 -29.81 -6.67
CA ARG A 604 23.73 -29.61 -7.60
C ARG A 604 24.92 -30.47 -7.17
N LYS A 605 25.57 -31.11 -8.16
CA LYS A 605 26.80 -31.89 -7.97
C LYS A 605 28.08 -31.05 -8.03
N THR A 606 28.00 -29.82 -8.52
CA THR A 606 29.13 -28.88 -8.55
C THR A 606 29.60 -28.54 -7.13
N PRO A 607 30.89 -28.21 -6.92
CA PRO A 607 31.39 -27.74 -5.63
C PRO A 607 30.73 -26.41 -5.22
N ILE A 608 30.85 -26.01 -3.95
CA ILE A 608 30.38 -24.66 -3.55
C ILE A 608 31.30 -23.59 -4.15
N TYR A 609 32.60 -23.79 -4.07
CA TYR A 609 33.58 -23.00 -4.81
C TYR A 609 34.85 -23.83 -5.06
N GLU A 610 35.38 -23.78 -6.27
CA GLU A 610 36.61 -24.48 -6.67
C GLU A 610 37.12 -23.96 -8.02
N VAL A 611 38.36 -24.28 -8.39
CA VAL A 611 38.81 -24.25 -9.79
C VAL A 611 38.35 -25.53 -10.47
N LEU A 612 37.53 -25.42 -11.51
CA LEU A 612 37.04 -26.55 -12.28
C LEU A 612 38.16 -27.20 -13.12
N PRO A 613 37.98 -28.45 -13.59
CA PRO A 613 39.00 -29.16 -14.39
C PRO A 613 39.46 -28.42 -15.67
N ASN A 614 38.65 -27.50 -16.20
CA ASN A 614 38.99 -26.66 -17.35
C ASN A 614 39.84 -25.42 -16.97
N GLY A 615 40.16 -25.23 -15.69
CA GLY A 615 40.96 -24.12 -15.18
C GLY A 615 40.19 -22.85 -14.82
N TYR A 616 38.86 -22.83 -14.96
CA TYR A 616 38.02 -21.69 -14.57
C TYR A 616 37.58 -21.78 -13.12
N GLY A 617 37.50 -20.64 -12.45
CA GLY A 617 36.88 -20.55 -11.12
C GLY A 617 35.39 -20.81 -11.20
N TYR A 618 34.83 -21.45 -10.18
CA TYR A 618 33.39 -21.62 -10.00
C TYR A 618 33.00 -21.24 -8.58
N ILE A 619 31.90 -20.50 -8.44
CA ILE A 619 31.33 -20.13 -7.14
C ILE A 619 29.80 -20.24 -7.21
N ASP A 620 29.21 -21.10 -6.39
CA ASP A 620 27.77 -21.23 -6.23
C ASP A 620 27.24 -20.25 -5.19
N LEU A 621 26.60 -19.18 -5.65
CA LEU A 621 26.20 -18.09 -4.78
C LEU A 621 24.98 -18.42 -3.89
N ALA A 622 24.19 -19.43 -4.26
CA ALA A 622 23.05 -19.89 -3.46
C ALA A 622 23.47 -20.84 -2.33
N ARG A 623 24.53 -21.63 -2.52
CA ARG A 623 25.09 -22.52 -1.49
C ARG A 623 26.20 -21.88 -0.65
N LEU A 624 26.85 -20.82 -1.15
CA LEU A 624 27.95 -20.15 -0.46
C LEU A 624 27.45 -19.40 0.80
N PRO A 625 27.97 -19.73 2.00
CA PRO A 625 27.72 -18.95 3.19
C PRO A 625 28.36 -17.56 3.09
N ASN A 626 27.69 -16.52 3.58
CA ASN A 626 28.19 -15.14 3.53
C ASN A 626 29.61 -14.99 4.10
N ALA A 627 29.86 -15.64 5.24
CA ALA A 627 31.12 -15.53 5.97
C ALA A 627 32.32 -16.11 5.19
N GLU A 628 32.06 -16.97 4.21
CA GLU A 628 33.10 -17.59 3.38
C GLU A 628 33.34 -16.84 2.07
N ALA A 629 32.58 -15.78 1.77
CA ALA A 629 32.61 -15.13 0.47
C ALA A 629 34.01 -14.65 0.05
N HIS A 630 34.76 -14.00 0.95
CA HIS A 630 36.12 -13.56 0.64
C HIS A 630 37.06 -14.72 0.36
N LYS A 631 36.99 -15.78 1.19
CA LYS A 631 37.80 -17.00 1.04
C LYS A 631 37.48 -17.70 -0.28
N ALA A 632 36.21 -17.79 -0.65
CA ALA A 632 35.77 -18.39 -1.91
C ALA A 632 36.35 -17.64 -3.11
N LEU A 633 36.30 -16.30 -3.09
CA LEU A 633 36.89 -15.51 -4.17
C LEU A 633 38.42 -15.65 -4.22
N ASP A 634 39.10 -15.65 -3.07
CA ASP A 634 40.55 -15.82 -3.00
C ASP A 634 41.01 -17.16 -3.58
N ALA A 635 40.22 -18.23 -3.39
CA ALA A 635 40.51 -19.57 -3.91
C ALA A 635 40.53 -19.64 -5.44
N VAL A 636 39.79 -18.76 -6.13
CA VAL A 636 39.68 -18.75 -7.59
C VAL A 636 40.23 -17.47 -8.24
N LEU A 637 40.78 -16.55 -7.44
CA LEU A 637 41.17 -15.21 -7.88
C LEU A 637 42.22 -15.19 -9.00
N LYS A 638 43.03 -16.24 -9.11
CA LYS A 638 44.10 -16.35 -10.12
C LYS A 638 43.65 -17.02 -11.43
N THR A 639 42.40 -17.45 -11.52
CA THR A 639 41.86 -18.09 -12.73
C THR A 639 41.61 -17.06 -13.83
N PRO A 640 41.68 -17.42 -15.12
CA PRO A 640 41.43 -16.50 -16.21
C PRO A 640 39.95 -16.08 -16.34
N ALA A 641 39.03 -16.90 -15.82
CA ALA A 641 37.61 -16.59 -15.72
C ALA A 641 36.97 -17.23 -14.47
N ILE A 642 35.93 -16.59 -13.94
CA ILE A 642 35.08 -17.12 -12.86
C ILE A 642 33.63 -17.22 -13.36
N VAL A 643 33.03 -18.39 -13.13
CA VAL A 643 31.60 -18.65 -13.29
C VAL A 643 30.91 -18.56 -11.92
N PHE A 644 29.99 -17.61 -11.78
CA PHE A 644 29.13 -17.47 -10.61
C PHE A 644 27.76 -18.11 -10.89
N ASP A 645 27.35 -19.07 -10.08
CA ASP A 645 26.04 -19.72 -10.24
C ASP A 645 24.98 -19.02 -9.37
N MET A 646 24.08 -18.27 -10.01
CA MET A 646 22.97 -17.53 -9.41
C MET A 646 21.62 -18.20 -9.69
N ARG A 647 21.60 -19.47 -10.10
CA ARG A 647 20.36 -20.26 -10.33
C ARG A 647 19.75 -20.72 -9.00
N GLY A 648 19.53 -19.78 -8.09
CA GLY A 648 19.05 -19.95 -6.72
C GLY A 648 19.06 -18.63 -5.95
N TYR A 649 18.75 -18.70 -4.65
CA TYR A 649 18.70 -17.51 -3.79
C TYR A 649 20.00 -17.34 -2.99
N PRO A 650 20.74 -16.21 -3.13
CA PRO A 650 22.02 -16.04 -2.48
C PRO A 650 21.91 -15.73 -0.98
N ASN A 651 23.04 -15.82 -0.27
CA ASN A 651 23.16 -15.52 1.16
C ASN A 651 23.82 -14.14 1.39
N GLY A 652 23.42 -13.11 0.65
CA GLY A 652 23.98 -11.75 0.76
C GLY A 652 25.42 -11.62 0.27
N THR A 653 25.89 -12.57 -0.53
CA THR A 653 27.29 -12.68 -0.98
C THR A 653 27.70 -11.60 -1.99
N ALA A 654 26.76 -10.84 -2.57
CA ALA A 654 27.06 -9.75 -3.48
C ALA A 654 27.91 -8.63 -2.85
N TRP A 655 27.60 -8.24 -1.61
CA TRP A 655 28.28 -7.15 -0.90
C TRP A 655 29.78 -7.39 -0.67
N PRO A 656 30.25 -8.59 -0.26
CA PRO A 656 31.67 -8.88 -0.16
C PRO A 656 32.35 -9.23 -1.50
N LEU A 657 31.61 -9.70 -2.51
CA LEU A 657 32.19 -10.18 -3.78
C LEU A 657 32.28 -9.10 -4.87
N ALA A 658 31.17 -8.41 -5.17
CA ALA A 658 31.09 -7.47 -6.29
C ALA A 658 32.12 -6.32 -6.20
N PRO A 659 32.42 -5.72 -5.03
CA PRO A 659 33.47 -4.70 -4.93
C PRO A 659 34.84 -5.20 -5.37
N ARG A 660 35.12 -6.50 -5.20
CA ARG A 660 36.40 -7.10 -5.60
C ARG A 660 36.46 -7.46 -7.08
N LEU A 661 35.44 -7.09 -7.87
CA LEU A 661 35.42 -7.22 -9.33
C LEU A 661 35.68 -5.88 -10.04
N SER A 662 35.89 -4.78 -9.31
CA SER A 662 36.11 -3.46 -9.88
C SER A 662 37.16 -2.68 -9.10
N SER A 663 38.06 -1.99 -9.81
CA SER A 663 38.93 -0.97 -9.22
C SER A 663 38.24 0.40 -9.07
N ARG A 664 37.04 0.56 -9.64
CA ARG A 664 36.27 1.80 -9.61
C ARG A 664 35.70 2.06 -8.22
N THR A 665 35.70 3.32 -7.81
CA THR A 665 35.08 3.78 -6.56
C THR A 665 33.78 4.53 -6.83
N ASN A 666 32.90 4.63 -5.83
CA ASN A 666 31.62 5.35 -5.91
C ASN A 666 30.67 4.85 -7.03
N VAL A 667 30.78 3.57 -7.39
CA VAL A 667 29.95 2.91 -8.42
C VAL A 667 28.51 2.80 -7.92
N THR A 668 27.54 3.31 -8.68
CA THR A 668 26.11 3.04 -8.44
C THR A 668 25.79 1.62 -8.86
N ALA A 669 25.21 0.83 -7.97
CA ALA A 669 24.79 -0.54 -8.23
C ALA A 669 23.31 -0.63 -8.65
N ALA A 670 22.44 0.16 -8.01
CA ALA A 670 21.02 0.15 -8.26
C ALA A 670 20.39 1.50 -7.86
N LEU A 671 19.25 1.82 -8.47
CA LEU A 671 18.44 2.97 -8.11
C LEU A 671 17.17 2.47 -7.43
N PHE A 672 16.80 3.10 -6.32
CA PHE A 672 15.61 2.78 -5.54
C PHE A 672 14.65 3.96 -5.56
N ARG A 673 13.36 3.66 -5.67
CA ARG A 673 12.26 4.61 -5.50
C ARG A 673 11.15 3.97 -4.68
N ARG A 674 10.38 4.77 -3.96
CA ARG A 674 9.12 4.33 -3.34
C ARG A 674 8.16 5.50 -3.13
N PRO A 675 6.85 5.23 -3.00
CA PRO A 675 5.88 6.29 -2.75
C PRO A 675 6.15 7.01 -1.43
N LEU A 676 6.24 8.34 -1.49
CA LEU A 676 6.24 9.25 -0.35
C LEU A 676 4.88 9.93 -0.28
N GLN A 677 3.95 9.30 0.44
CA GLN A 677 2.57 9.76 0.52
C GLN A 677 2.43 10.84 1.60
N SER A 678 2.09 12.05 1.20
CA SER A 678 1.82 13.17 2.10
C SER A 678 0.34 13.52 2.03
N ALA A 679 -0.29 13.77 3.18
CA ALA A 679 -1.66 14.28 3.24
C ALA A 679 -1.79 15.61 2.46
N LEU A 680 -0.72 16.39 2.34
CA LEU A 680 -0.70 17.66 1.61
C LEU A 680 -0.66 17.52 0.08
N ASN A 681 -0.31 16.34 -0.43
CA ASN A 681 -0.14 16.09 -1.86
C ASN A 681 -1.24 15.19 -2.44
N LEU A 682 -2.32 14.95 -1.68
CA LEU A 682 -3.45 14.18 -2.17
C LEU A 682 -4.34 15.05 -3.06
N ASP A 683 -4.51 14.61 -4.29
CA ASP A 683 -5.55 15.10 -5.17
C ASP A 683 -6.71 14.10 -5.28
N SER A 684 -7.84 14.61 -5.74
CA SER A 684 -9.07 13.84 -5.96
C SER A 684 -9.08 13.07 -7.27
N SER A 685 -8.18 13.39 -8.21
CA SER A 685 -8.10 12.78 -9.53
C SER A 685 -7.52 11.37 -9.49
N ASP A 686 -6.59 11.07 -8.57
CA ASP A 686 -6.03 9.72 -8.45
C ASP A 686 -5.36 9.45 -7.09
N LEU A 687 -5.98 9.86 -5.97
CA LEU A 687 -5.70 9.44 -4.59
C LEU A 687 -4.30 8.79 -4.40
N GLY A 688 -3.23 9.55 -4.62
CA GLY A 688 -1.85 9.08 -4.43
C GLY A 688 -1.04 8.60 -5.65
N SER A 689 -1.49 8.74 -6.90
CA SER A 689 -0.63 8.44 -8.08
C SER A 689 0.33 9.56 -8.48
N GLY A 690 0.06 10.80 -8.06
CA GLY A 690 0.95 11.95 -8.19
C GLY A 690 1.93 12.12 -7.03
N ALA A 691 1.98 11.17 -6.09
CA ALA A 691 2.84 11.29 -4.92
C ALA A 691 4.32 11.35 -5.34
N PRO A 692 5.11 12.27 -4.78
CA PRO A 692 6.54 12.28 -5.04
C PRO A 692 7.16 10.97 -4.57
N ASP A 693 8.24 10.56 -5.23
CA ASP A 693 9.01 9.40 -4.79
C ASP A 693 10.09 9.81 -3.79
N TYR A 694 10.26 8.99 -2.75
CA TYR A 694 11.55 8.93 -2.07
C TYR A 694 12.50 8.10 -2.92
N ALA A 695 13.56 8.71 -3.43
CA ALA A 695 14.53 8.07 -4.29
C ALA A 695 15.94 8.11 -3.71
N PHE A 696 16.70 7.03 -3.90
CA PHE A 696 18.12 6.99 -3.55
C PHE A 696 18.89 6.04 -4.47
N ALA A 697 20.18 6.32 -4.65
CA ALA A 697 21.10 5.43 -5.35
C ALA A 697 21.87 4.61 -4.33
N GLN A 698 21.90 3.28 -4.52
CA GLN A 698 22.76 2.42 -3.73
C GLN A 698 24.12 2.29 -4.42
N LYS A 699 25.19 2.48 -3.65
CA LYS A 699 26.57 2.34 -4.12
C LYS A 699 27.12 0.96 -3.78
N LEU A 700 28.05 0.47 -4.60
CA LEU A 700 28.90 -0.65 -4.20
C LEU A 700 29.72 -0.24 -2.96
N PRO A 701 29.85 -1.12 -1.96
CA PRO A 701 30.75 -0.85 -0.84
C PRO A 701 32.21 -0.83 -1.32
N PRO A 702 33.12 -0.20 -0.55
CA PRO A 702 34.55 -0.24 -0.86
C PRO A 702 35.07 -1.67 -0.92
N ALA A 703 35.98 -1.93 -1.87
CA ALA A 703 36.63 -3.23 -1.97
C ALA A 703 37.55 -3.50 -0.77
N ALA A 704 37.54 -4.74 -0.28
CA ALA A 704 38.46 -5.23 0.72
C ALA A 704 39.25 -6.42 0.16
N GLY A 705 40.54 -6.21 -0.13
CA GLY A 705 41.43 -7.22 -0.71
C GLY A 705 41.68 -7.03 -2.21
N ALA A 706 42.30 -8.04 -2.83
CA ALA A 706 42.72 -7.97 -4.23
C ALA A 706 41.53 -7.98 -5.20
N ILE A 707 41.65 -7.20 -6.28
CA ILE A 707 40.65 -7.07 -7.35
C ILE A 707 40.88 -8.14 -8.41
N TYR A 708 39.81 -8.85 -8.76
CA TYR A 708 39.79 -9.81 -9.85
C TYR A 708 39.78 -9.10 -11.20
N GLN A 709 40.63 -9.54 -12.15
CA GLN A 709 40.79 -8.92 -13.47
C GLN A 709 40.37 -9.84 -14.63
N GLY A 710 40.03 -11.10 -14.34
CA GLY A 710 39.62 -12.06 -15.37
C GLY A 710 38.16 -11.87 -15.82
N LYS A 711 37.71 -12.76 -16.71
CA LYS A 711 36.34 -12.73 -17.23
C LYS A 711 35.33 -13.21 -16.18
N VAL A 712 34.16 -12.58 -16.15
CA VAL A 712 33.09 -12.92 -15.21
C VAL A 712 31.86 -13.37 -15.98
N VAL A 713 31.41 -14.59 -15.70
CA VAL A 713 30.15 -15.15 -16.20
C VAL A 713 29.23 -15.41 -15.01
N MET A 714 27.93 -15.12 -15.17
CA MET A 714 26.93 -15.47 -14.17
C MET A 714 25.83 -16.32 -14.79
N LEU A 715 25.55 -17.48 -14.17
CA LEU A 715 24.44 -18.36 -14.55
C LEU A 715 23.16 -17.86 -13.89
N ILE A 716 22.13 -17.60 -14.67
CA ILE A 716 20.84 -17.07 -14.19
C ILE A 716 19.67 -17.93 -14.68
N ASN A 717 18.54 -17.88 -13.97
CA ASN A 717 17.27 -18.47 -14.40
C ASN A 717 16.06 -17.84 -13.70
N GLU A 718 14.86 -18.35 -13.99
CA GLU A 718 13.57 -17.87 -13.46
C GLU A 718 13.45 -17.89 -11.93
N PHE A 719 14.29 -18.66 -11.23
CA PHE A 719 14.31 -18.73 -9.76
C PHE A 719 15.03 -17.54 -9.14
N ALA A 720 15.84 -16.81 -9.91
CA ALA A 720 16.47 -15.59 -9.47
C ALA A 720 15.42 -14.48 -9.34
N ILE A 721 15.12 -14.10 -8.10
CA ILE A 721 14.18 -13.05 -7.71
C ILE A 721 14.84 -12.21 -6.59
N SER A 722 14.39 -10.96 -6.39
CA SER A 722 14.75 -10.17 -5.22
C SER A 722 16.26 -10.03 -5.05
N GLN A 723 16.84 -10.55 -3.95
CA GLN A 723 18.28 -10.50 -3.71
C GLN A 723 19.11 -11.13 -4.85
N SER A 724 18.61 -12.17 -5.54
CA SER A 724 19.32 -12.76 -6.67
C SER A 724 19.45 -11.76 -7.83
N GLU A 725 18.37 -11.07 -8.17
CA GLU A 725 18.38 -10.05 -9.22
C GLU A 725 19.18 -8.83 -8.79
N HIS A 726 19.12 -8.47 -7.50
CA HIS A 726 19.94 -7.42 -6.94
C HIS A 726 21.45 -7.74 -7.00
N THR A 727 21.80 -9.03 -6.83
CA THR A 727 23.18 -9.51 -7.02
C THR A 727 23.63 -9.34 -8.47
N CYS A 728 22.74 -9.59 -9.43
CA CYS A 728 23.03 -9.34 -10.84
C CYS A 728 23.32 -7.84 -11.09
N LEU A 729 22.53 -6.93 -10.51
CA LEU A 729 22.76 -5.47 -10.61
C LEU A 729 24.13 -5.05 -10.03
N PHE A 730 24.52 -5.65 -8.89
CA PHE A 730 25.83 -5.42 -8.29
C PHE A 730 26.98 -5.84 -9.23
N PHE A 731 26.85 -7.01 -9.85
CA PHE A 731 27.87 -7.55 -10.75
C PHE A 731 27.92 -6.79 -12.07
N GLU A 732 26.76 -6.50 -12.68
CA GLU A 732 26.61 -5.64 -13.88
C GLU A 732 27.26 -4.27 -13.66
N SER A 733 27.08 -3.71 -12.47
CA SER A 733 27.67 -2.41 -12.14
C SER A 733 29.15 -2.49 -11.83
N ALA A 734 29.65 -3.60 -11.29
CA ALA A 734 31.06 -3.77 -10.93
C ALA A 734 31.95 -4.05 -12.15
N THR A 735 31.51 -4.92 -13.05
CA THR A 735 32.34 -5.47 -14.14
C THR A 735 31.50 -5.81 -15.37
N ASP A 736 32.18 -6.09 -16.49
CA ASP A 736 31.57 -6.59 -17.72
C ASP A 736 31.20 -8.08 -17.56
N VAL A 737 30.10 -8.34 -16.87
CA VAL A 737 29.58 -9.69 -16.60
C VAL A 737 28.80 -10.21 -17.80
N THR A 738 29.05 -11.46 -18.18
CA THR A 738 28.20 -12.18 -19.16
C THR A 738 27.15 -13.02 -18.45
N PHE A 739 25.87 -12.68 -18.58
CA PHE A 739 24.77 -13.50 -18.09
C PHE A 739 24.46 -14.65 -19.07
N VAL A 740 24.41 -15.88 -18.57
CA VAL A 740 24.13 -17.09 -19.34
C VAL A 740 22.97 -17.83 -18.68
N GLY A 741 21.96 -18.25 -19.46
CA GLY A 741 20.83 -18.98 -18.93
C GLY A 741 19.48 -18.53 -19.49
N SER A 742 18.47 -18.47 -18.62
CA SER A 742 17.12 -17.98 -18.94
C SER A 742 16.85 -16.65 -18.21
N PRO A 743 15.87 -15.84 -18.67
CA PRO A 743 15.49 -14.61 -17.98
C PRO A 743 15.11 -14.84 -16.52
N THR A 744 15.49 -13.91 -15.64
CA THR A 744 15.13 -13.96 -14.22
C THR A 744 13.65 -13.60 -14.00
N ASN A 745 13.23 -13.62 -12.73
CA ASN A 745 11.82 -13.52 -12.37
C ASN A 745 11.16 -12.17 -12.72
N GLY A 746 11.92 -11.08 -12.62
CA GLY A 746 11.45 -9.72 -12.81
C GLY A 746 10.72 -9.15 -11.60
N ALA A 747 11.21 -9.45 -10.39
CA ALA A 747 10.66 -8.94 -9.14
C ALA A 747 11.74 -8.65 -8.10
N ASN A 748 12.12 -7.38 -7.99
CA ASN A 748 13.11 -6.90 -7.04
C ASN A 748 12.56 -5.74 -6.21
N GLY A 749 13.11 -5.56 -5.01
CA GLY A 749 12.63 -4.62 -4.01
C GLY A 749 12.31 -5.33 -2.70
N ASP A 750 12.29 -4.55 -1.62
CA ASP A 750 11.97 -5.08 -0.31
C ASP A 750 10.51 -5.54 -0.27
N VAL A 751 10.29 -6.72 0.29
CA VAL A 751 8.93 -7.19 0.58
C VAL A 751 8.41 -6.44 1.80
N THR A 752 7.20 -5.90 1.69
CA THR A 752 6.41 -5.47 2.84
C THR A 752 5.13 -6.31 2.91
N THR A 753 4.45 -6.26 4.06
CA THR A 753 3.30 -7.12 4.33
C THR A 753 2.13 -6.32 4.87
N LEU A 754 0.93 -6.58 4.35
CA LEU A 754 -0.32 -6.20 4.98
C LEU A 754 -1.04 -7.43 5.53
N VAL A 755 -2.00 -7.21 6.42
CA VAL A 755 -2.83 -8.28 6.99
C VAL A 755 -4.29 -8.02 6.71
N LEU A 756 -5.05 -9.07 6.41
CA LEU A 756 -6.47 -9.05 6.08
C LEU A 756 -7.26 -9.88 7.11
N PRO A 757 -8.56 -9.58 7.31
CA PRO A 757 -9.46 -10.41 8.11
C PRO A 757 -9.37 -11.91 7.79
N GLY A 758 -9.39 -12.74 8.84
CA GLY A 758 -9.11 -14.18 8.75
C GLY A 758 -7.63 -14.53 8.99
N GLY A 759 -6.81 -13.58 9.44
CA GLY A 759 -5.39 -13.81 9.72
C GLY A 759 -4.57 -14.04 8.45
N ILE A 760 -5.02 -13.51 7.31
CA ILE A 760 -4.40 -13.70 6.00
C ILE A 760 -3.37 -12.60 5.79
N TYR A 761 -2.12 -13.00 5.51
CA TYR A 761 -1.03 -12.05 5.23
C TYR A 761 -0.76 -11.98 3.75
N VAL A 762 -0.69 -10.75 3.21
CA VAL A 762 -0.36 -10.52 1.81
C VAL A 762 0.97 -9.78 1.71
N GLY A 763 1.92 -10.36 0.99
CA GLY A 763 3.18 -9.70 0.64
C GLY A 763 3.06 -8.91 -0.66
N PHE A 764 3.84 -7.84 -0.80
CA PHE A 764 4.03 -7.12 -2.06
C PHE A 764 5.38 -6.39 -2.07
N THR A 765 5.86 -6.02 -3.26
CA THR A 765 7.08 -5.23 -3.42
C THR A 765 6.88 -3.80 -2.96
N GLY A 766 7.69 -3.33 -2.02
CA GLY A 766 7.61 -1.97 -1.45
C GLY A 766 8.65 -0.99 -1.97
N HIS A 767 9.53 -1.39 -2.90
CA HIS A 767 10.50 -0.50 -3.56
C HIS A 767 10.52 -0.75 -5.07
N ASP A 768 10.52 0.33 -5.86
CA ASP A 768 10.95 0.26 -7.24
C ASP A 768 12.47 0.18 -7.32
N VAL A 769 13.00 -0.97 -7.74
CA VAL A 769 14.43 -1.18 -7.97
C VAL A 769 14.73 -1.21 -9.46
N ARG A 770 15.68 -0.38 -9.87
CA ARG A 770 16.12 -0.24 -11.27
C ARG A 770 17.62 -0.50 -11.41
N HIS A 771 18.01 -0.80 -12.65
CA HIS A 771 19.40 -0.83 -13.06
C HIS A 771 20.09 0.52 -12.76
N ALA A 772 21.42 0.53 -12.66
CA ALA A 772 22.19 1.74 -12.39
C ALA A 772 22.01 2.85 -13.45
N ASP A 773 21.62 2.47 -14.67
CA ASP A 773 21.31 3.37 -15.79
C ASP A 773 19.82 3.80 -15.85
N GLY A 774 18.99 3.33 -14.92
CA GLY A 774 17.56 3.64 -14.85
C GLY A 774 16.64 2.71 -15.63
N ARG A 775 17.16 1.68 -16.32
CA ARG A 775 16.31 0.65 -16.96
C ARG A 775 15.43 -0.07 -15.93
N GLN A 776 14.23 -0.42 -16.36
CA GLN A 776 13.25 -1.16 -15.55
C GLN A 776 13.68 -2.62 -15.35
N LEU A 777 13.49 -3.12 -14.13
CA LEU A 777 13.69 -4.54 -13.80
C LEU A 777 12.35 -5.25 -13.56
N GLN A 778 11.42 -4.64 -12.83
CA GLN A 778 10.10 -5.21 -12.55
C GLN A 778 9.37 -5.59 -13.86
N ARG A 779 8.76 -6.78 -13.90
CA ARG A 779 8.10 -7.34 -15.08
C ARG A 779 9.00 -7.56 -16.31
N VAL A 780 10.32 -7.46 -16.15
CA VAL A 780 11.30 -7.74 -17.22
C VAL A 780 12.27 -8.82 -16.76
N GLY A 781 12.92 -8.60 -15.61
CA GLY A 781 14.03 -9.40 -15.13
C GLY A 781 15.34 -9.11 -15.86
N ILE A 782 16.43 -9.65 -15.35
CA ILE A 782 17.73 -9.68 -16.01
C ILE A 782 17.64 -10.61 -17.22
N GLN A 783 17.96 -10.08 -18.39
CA GLN A 783 18.00 -10.86 -19.63
C GLN A 783 19.37 -11.51 -19.79
N PRO A 784 19.44 -12.78 -20.20
CA PRO A 784 20.72 -13.42 -20.49
C PRO A 784 21.34 -12.81 -21.76
N HIS A 785 22.64 -12.57 -21.74
CA HIS A 785 23.40 -12.27 -22.95
C HIS A 785 23.51 -13.50 -23.85
N ILE A 786 23.57 -14.69 -23.24
CA ILE A 786 23.57 -15.98 -23.93
C ILE A 786 22.42 -16.80 -23.39
N LYS A 787 21.36 -16.93 -24.20
CA LYS A 787 20.24 -17.79 -23.85
C LYS A 787 20.67 -19.26 -23.85
N ALA A 788 20.48 -19.94 -22.74
CA ALA A 788 20.72 -21.36 -22.57
C ALA A 788 19.71 -21.92 -21.57
N ASP A 789 18.86 -22.84 -22.02
CA ASP A 789 17.89 -23.52 -21.17
C ASP A 789 18.35 -24.97 -20.94
N PRO A 790 18.05 -25.59 -19.79
CA PRO A 790 18.14 -27.03 -19.66
C PRO A 790 17.33 -27.72 -20.77
N THR A 791 17.84 -28.81 -21.31
CA THR A 791 17.12 -29.63 -22.31
C THR A 791 16.63 -30.93 -21.66
N PRO A 792 15.48 -31.50 -22.11
CA PRO A 792 15.03 -32.81 -21.63
C PRO A 792 16.12 -33.89 -21.76
N LYS A 793 16.86 -33.87 -22.88
CA LYS A 793 18.00 -34.75 -23.13
C LYS A 793 19.16 -34.50 -22.16
N GLY A 794 19.62 -33.26 -22.00
CA GLY A 794 20.69 -32.91 -21.06
C GLY A 794 20.33 -33.28 -19.62
N ILE A 795 19.07 -33.06 -19.22
CA ILE A 795 18.54 -33.55 -17.95
C ILE A 795 18.68 -35.07 -17.88
N SER A 796 18.18 -35.85 -18.84
CA SER A 796 18.26 -37.32 -18.83
C SER A 796 19.70 -37.86 -18.71
N GLU A 797 20.66 -37.16 -19.32
CA GLU A 797 22.09 -37.53 -19.36
C GLU A 797 22.89 -37.06 -18.14
N GLY A 798 22.27 -36.32 -17.21
CA GLY A 798 23.00 -35.78 -16.06
C GLY A 798 23.80 -34.51 -16.34
N ARG A 799 23.63 -33.90 -17.53
CA ARG A 799 24.38 -32.73 -17.98
C ARG A 799 23.80 -31.43 -17.43
N ASP A 800 24.65 -30.41 -17.37
CA ASP A 800 24.27 -29.04 -17.03
C ASP A 800 24.45 -28.17 -18.27
N ASP A 801 23.44 -28.14 -19.14
CA ASP A 801 23.49 -27.45 -20.44
C ASP A 801 23.83 -25.94 -20.30
N VAL A 802 23.44 -25.31 -19.19
CA VAL A 802 23.70 -23.88 -18.94
C VAL A 802 25.16 -23.64 -18.54
N LEU A 803 25.72 -24.48 -17.67
CA LEU A 803 27.13 -24.42 -17.32
C LEU A 803 28.02 -24.77 -18.53
N GLU A 804 27.65 -25.77 -19.33
CA GLU A 804 28.36 -26.12 -20.56
C GLU A 804 28.35 -24.96 -21.56
N ALA A 805 27.22 -24.25 -21.71
CA ALA A 805 27.14 -23.07 -22.55
C ALA A 805 28.06 -21.93 -22.08
N ALA A 806 28.14 -21.70 -20.76
CA ALA A 806 29.06 -20.74 -20.17
C ALA A 806 30.54 -21.09 -20.43
N ILE A 807 30.91 -22.36 -20.23
CA ILE A 807 32.27 -22.85 -20.49
C ILE A 807 32.61 -22.68 -21.98
N LYS A 808 31.71 -23.09 -22.88
CA LYS A 808 31.89 -22.94 -24.32
C LYS A 808 32.08 -21.48 -24.74
N HIS A 809 31.35 -20.55 -24.12
CA HIS A 809 31.53 -19.13 -24.35
C HIS A 809 32.91 -18.65 -23.92
N LEU A 810 33.33 -19.00 -22.70
CA LEU A 810 34.65 -18.64 -22.16
C LEU A 810 35.80 -19.18 -23.01
N ASP A 811 35.71 -20.43 -23.45
CA ASP A 811 36.65 -21.04 -24.40
C ASP A 811 36.77 -20.22 -25.68
N GLY A 812 35.65 -19.75 -26.22
CA GLY A 812 35.63 -18.96 -27.45
C GLY A 812 36.20 -17.55 -27.29
N VAL A 813 36.06 -16.94 -26.11
CA VAL A 813 36.52 -15.57 -25.82
C VAL A 813 37.99 -15.53 -25.38
N LEU A 814 38.47 -16.55 -24.67
CA LEU A 814 39.84 -16.59 -24.13
C LEU A 814 40.87 -17.23 -25.08
N ARG A 815 40.42 -17.96 -26.12
CA ARG A 815 41.30 -18.47 -27.19
C ARG A 815 41.58 -17.45 -28.29
N LYS A 816 40.85 -16.34 -28.31
CA LYS A 816 41.10 -15.17 -29.15
C LYS A 816 41.93 -14.17 -28.37
#